data_AF-A0A414PT85-F1
#
_entry.id   AF-A0A414PT85-F1
#
_cell.length_a   1.000
_cell.length_b   1.000
_cell.length_c   1.000
_cell.angle_alpha   90.00
_cell.angle_beta   90.00
_cell.angle_gamma   90.00
#
_symmetry.space_group_name_H-M   'P 1'
#
loop_
_entity.id
_entity.type
_entity.pdbx_description
1 polymer ?
#
loop_
_entity_poly.entity_id
_entity_poly.type
_entity_poly.pdbx_seq_one_letter_code
_entity_poly.pdbx_strand_id
1 'polypeptide(L)'
;MTEHHAISRRAFTLGLGLAALSPLASLPETAAPGIPLRAAFADDTPKPAEHLGNFVIRLRPADYFRTASVNQDGNVRGNVCHLFNDGTSNKLILENVTTKNDDTNWYAIRTLLNFEEHKKTGYSIWSVDDDSDKDGKVIHVWGGEYDNKPSRAFAFERQSNGTYIIRDRTVEKETEKKDIKYLAIESNGKDQDNNKICHKSKSIPWELELIGYDMKKNDATVSSLDWITYSSYVDGPCWMKYVDDNKFLDELSIPGTHDSGTCSVDNDTEPQSSQVKCQQDYIPTQLLEGIRYFDIRLGKGDDPGIDHGIFYLLKKDGNYLHLSDVIGYFKTFLNENLSEALIMLVSRGNDEATDESITTAFAKVMDDNPDLFYTSSHVPTLGEVRGKIVLLRRFGLAGNSASGHTWGLDLTEWDDKIKAHSDSTTMCLVQDARGFEAAGETGDKEPYCTKVYAQDKYKLTGTDKLSWVDNALKETTGRTRNKVDVVDDDRAKVQVQERCWSINYTSCTGLSHGGNPFTSARVVNEHLYKSPYINPSGTEDTKSDYLKHIGIIASDFVDAALARSIYQRNYNYDTKHTQSASRCLPTRMRMTYGDSLSDASLQDGKTVGEGHFRLVDSSNALNVEASGSAFAIEYVDVDALGNETVTGLQGFVPIDIDRRAVTPHFEGLEGLKAGEDVRAKIAASLEGKLETDACTAQLEFVHDANGAPGTAMAEGETFAAGTYWVRVNGLLGDAAQNYTLASDGAASFTVAASGSAGGNGSGTGSNAGSADKNGKGNKRDQGKSSGGKLANTGDGSGVAAGLAAAAVATTVAGAAMLANDREDNGDVDD
;
A
#
# COMPACT_ATOMS: atom_id res chain seq x y z
N MET A 1 26.88 56.57 -45.33
CA MET A 1 25.82 57.50 -44.89
C MET A 1 24.81 56.66 -44.13
N THR A 2 24.70 56.65 -42.81
CA THR A 2 25.28 57.35 -41.64
C THR A 2 24.70 56.57 -40.45
N GLU A 3 25.35 56.23 -39.35
CA GLU A 3 26.72 56.36 -38.89
C GLU A 3 26.86 55.50 -37.60
N HIS A 4 28.11 55.32 -37.21
CA HIS A 4 28.63 54.58 -36.06
C HIS A 4 28.06 54.90 -34.67
N HIS A 5 28.25 53.91 -33.77
CA HIS A 5 28.66 54.01 -32.34
C HIS A 5 27.78 54.87 -31.39
N ALA A 6 27.80 54.75 -30.06
CA ALA A 6 28.32 53.83 -29.06
C ALA A 6 27.68 54.29 -27.72
N ILE A 7 27.58 53.36 -26.77
CA ILE A 7 27.93 53.48 -25.34
C ILE A 7 27.68 54.85 -24.65
N SER A 8 26.85 54.87 -23.59
CA SER A 8 27.34 55.01 -22.20
C SER A 8 26.23 55.34 -21.17
N ARG A 9 26.01 54.37 -20.28
CA ARG A 9 25.90 54.41 -18.79
C ARG A 9 25.33 55.62 -18.02
N ARG A 10 24.65 55.20 -16.94
CA ARG A 10 24.35 55.81 -15.61
C ARG A 10 23.13 56.74 -15.56
N ALA A 11 22.32 56.79 -14.51
CA ALA A 11 22.02 55.97 -13.33
C ALA A 11 21.01 56.80 -12.51
N PHE A 12 20.05 56.14 -11.81
CA PHE A 12 19.34 56.63 -10.60
C PHE A 12 18.35 57.82 -10.80
N THR A 13 17.13 57.90 -10.25
CA THR A 13 16.45 57.25 -9.12
C THR A 13 14.94 57.60 -9.09
N LEU A 14 14.18 56.80 -8.32
CA LEU A 14 13.02 57.16 -7.46
C LEU A 14 11.63 57.43 -8.06
N GLY A 15 10.61 56.76 -7.49
CA GLY A 15 9.24 57.28 -7.41
C GLY A 15 8.12 56.25 -7.34
N LEU A 16 7.63 55.98 -6.12
CA LEU A 16 6.46 55.19 -5.71
C LEU A 16 5.14 55.43 -6.46
N GLY A 17 4.21 54.45 -6.41
CA GLY A 17 2.78 54.75 -6.19
C GLY A 17 1.70 53.94 -6.94
N LEU A 18 1.25 52.84 -6.33
CA LEU A 18 -0.10 52.23 -6.25
C LEU A 18 -1.23 52.45 -7.31
N ALA A 19 -1.75 51.29 -7.74
CA ALA A 19 -3.15 50.78 -7.65
C ALA A 19 -4.29 51.32 -8.57
N ALA A 20 -4.98 50.35 -9.22
CA ALA A 20 -6.39 49.96 -8.96
C ALA A 20 -7.32 49.80 -10.19
N LEU A 21 -7.93 48.60 -10.25
CA LEU A 21 -9.35 48.26 -10.52
C LEU A 21 -9.95 48.19 -11.95
N SER A 22 -10.48 46.99 -12.26
CA SER A 22 -11.50 46.60 -13.27
C SER A 22 -12.91 47.15 -12.92
N PRO A 23 -14.01 47.02 -13.74
CA PRO A 23 -14.70 45.73 -14.02
C PRO A 23 -15.64 45.60 -15.29
N LEU A 24 -16.17 44.36 -15.48
CA LEU A 24 -17.51 43.92 -16.01
C LEU A 24 -17.89 43.92 -17.53
N ALA A 25 -18.27 42.74 -18.08
CA ALA A 25 -19.65 42.31 -18.45
C ALA A 25 -19.79 41.29 -19.64
N SER A 26 -20.33 40.09 -19.33
CA SER A 26 -21.32 39.18 -19.99
C SER A 26 -21.42 38.83 -21.52
N LEU A 27 -21.28 37.50 -21.81
CA LEU A 27 -22.11 36.53 -22.64
C LEU A 27 -22.25 36.66 -24.20
N PRO A 28 -22.68 35.62 -25.00
CA PRO A 28 -22.72 34.13 -24.85
C PRO A 28 -22.38 33.25 -26.14
N GLU A 29 -22.39 31.91 -25.97
CA GLU A 29 -22.86 30.81 -26.87
C GLU A 29 -22.16 30.37 -28.20
N THR A 30 -21.68 29.09 -28.29
CA THR A 30 -22.10 27.97 -29.19
C THR A 30 -20.99 26.94 -29.60
N ALA A 31 -21.31 25.66 -29.37
CA ALA A 31 -21.02 24.40 -30.08
C ALA A 31 -19.67 24.11 -30.82
N ALA A 32 -19.07 22.97 -30.46
CA ALA A 32 -17.88 22.29 -31.04
C ALA A 32 -18.13 21.66 -32.44
N PRO A 33 -17.14 21.17 -33.24
CA PRO A 33 -16.37 19.93 -32.93
C PRO A 33 -14.92 19.77 -33.52
N GLY A 34 -14.11 18.91 -32.90
CA GLY A 34 -13.25 17.92 -33.61
C GLY A 34 -11.75 18.19 -33.93
N ILE A 35 -10.84 17.66 -33.06
CA ILE A 35 -9.56 16.89 -33.31
C ILE A 35 -8.43 17.53 -34.20
N PRO A 36 -7.11 17.21 -34.09
CA PRO A 36 -6.21 16.76 -33.01
C PRO A 36 -4.96 17.68 -32.83
N LEU A 37 -4.15 17.49 -31.77
CA LEU A 37 -2.70 17.58 -31.93
C LEU A 37 -1.95 16.76 -30.87
N ARG A 38 -1.37 15.66 -31.36
CA ARG A 38 -0.35 14.84 -30.74
C ARG A 38 1.00 15.50 -31.02
N ALA A 39 1.76 15.86 -29.98
CA ALA A 39 3.23 15.78 -29.93
C ALA A 39 3.76 16.44 -28.65
N ALA A 40 4.15 15.61 -27.67
CA ALA A 40 5.29 15.83 -26.79
C ALA A 40 5.59 14.51 -26.07
N PHE A 41 6.23 13.58 -26.79
CA PHE A 41 7.04 12.53 -26.16
C PHE A 41 8.48 13.02 -26.23
N ALA A 42 9.02 13.44 -25.09
CA ALA A 42 10.45 13.53 -24.82
C ALA A 42 10.64 13.65 -23.28
N ASP A 43 11.39 12.70 -22.72
CA ASP A 43 12.08 12.74 -21.43
C ASP A 43 11.26 12.95 -20.14
N ASP A 44 10.61 11.90 -19.66
CA ASP A 44 10.21 11.81 -18.24
C ASP A 44 11.18 10.90 -17.48
N THR A 45 12.36 11.42 -17.15
CA THR A 45 12.96 11.09 -15.86
C THR A 45 11.94 11.49 -14.78
N PRO A 46 11.57 10.61 -13.83
CA PRO A 46 10.59 10.94 -12.80
C PRO A 46 10.96 12.25 -12.11
N LYS A 47 10.11 13.28 -12.24
CA LYS A 47 10.30 14.54 -11.51
C LYS A 47 9.98 14.30 -10.02
N PRO A 48 10.76 14.87 -9.09
CA PRO A 48 10.41 14.85 -7.67
C PRO A 48 9.00 15.42 -7.49
N ALA A 49 8.16 14.78 -6.67
CA ALA A 49 6.77 15.21 -6.52
C ALA A 49 6.68 16.57 -5.77
N GLU A 50 6.48 17.68 -6.49
CA GLU A 50 6.61 19.06 -6.00
C GLU A 50 5.50 19.52 -5.01
N HIS A 51 4.47 18.70 -4.79
CA HIS A 51 3.27 19.12 -4.06
C HIS A 51 2.75 18.13 -3.02
N LEU A 52 3.45 17.02 -2.79
CA LEU A 52 3.00 16.00 -1.83
C LEU A 52 2.88 16.54 -0.40
N GLY A 53 3.68 17.54 -0.04
CA GLY A 53 3.59 18.18 1.28
C GLY A 53 2.33 19.01 1.54
N ASN A 54 1.42 19.12 0.57
CA ASN A 54 0.12 19.74 0.77
C ASN A 54 -0.90 18.76 1.35
N PHE A 55 -0.65 17.45 1.29
CA PHE A 55 -1.66 16.42 1.53
C PHE A 55 -1.40 15.66 2.84
N VAL A 56 -2.49 15.21 3.45
CA VAL A 56 -2.49 14.11 4.41
C VAL A 56 -2.58 12.82 3.60
N ILE A 57 -1.72 11.85 3.89
CA ILE A 57 -1.57 10.63 3.12
C ILE A 57 -1.61 9.37 3.98
N ARG A 58 -1.90 8.24 3.34
CA ARG A 58 -1.68 6.88 3.84
C ARG A 58 -0.66 6.21 2.92
N LEU A 59 0.28 5.45 3.50
CA LEU A 59 1.28 4.72 2.73
C LEU A 59 1.06 3.22 2.88
N ARG A 60 1.15 2.48 1.78
CA ARG A 60 1.03 1.02 1.76
C ARG A 60 2.08 0.45 0.82
N PRO A 61 2.85 -0.57 1.18
CA PRO A 61 3.69 -1.24 0.20
C PRO A 61 2.82 -1.89 -0.89
N ALA A 62 3.24 -1.79 -2.15
CA ALA A 62 2.46 -2.43 -3.21
C ALA A 62 2.43 -3.96 -3.01
N ASP A 63 1.32 -4.58 -3.38
CA ASP A 63 1.02 -6.02 -3.18
C ASP A 63 0.82 -6.46 -1.71
N TYR A 64 0.90 -5.53 -0.75
CA TYR A 64 0.52 -5.78 0.65
C TYR A 64 -0.87 -5.21 0.92
N PHE A 65 -1.68 -5.90 1.71
CA PHE A 65 -2.98 -5.37 2.14
C PHE A 65 -2.89 -4.39 3.31
N ARG A 66 -1.68 -4.20 3.87
CA ARG A 66 -1.44 -3.51 5.14
C ARG A 66 -0.78 -2.15 4.97
N THR A 67 -1.39 -1.10 5.50
CA THR A 67 -0.87 0.27 5.52
C THR A 67 0.23 0.46 6.56
N ALA A 68 1.09 1.45 6.37
CA ALA A 68 2.11 1.85 7.32
C ALA A 68 1.48 2.58 8.53
N SER A 69 1.83 2.15 9.73
CA SER A 69 1.31 2.68 11.00
C SER A 69 2.35 2.57 12.13
N VAL A 70 2.09 3.25 13.24
CA VAL A 70 2.82 3.05 14.51
C VAL A 70 2.05 2.03 15.36
N ASN A 71 2.76 1.17 16.09
CA ASN A 71 2.11 0.17 16.94
C ASN A 71 1.51 0.79 18.22
N GLN A 72 0.30 0.38 18.61
CA GLN A 72 -0.38 0.67 19.89
C GLN A 72 -0.62 2.15 20.27
N ASP A 73 -0.86 3.06 19.31
CA ASP A 73 -1.48 4.40 19.43
C ASP A 73 -1.43 5.14 20.79
N GLY A 74 -0.28 5.07 21.46
CA GLY A 74 -0.09 5.52 22.82
C GLY A 74 1.40 5.56 23.19
N ASN A 75 1.94 6.77 23.20
CA ASN A 75 3.31 7.20 23.48
C ASN A 75 4.36 7.07 22.35
N VAL A 76 5.00 8.20 22.10
CA VAL A 76 5.11 8.83 20.77
C VAL A 76 6.58 8.98 20.30
N ARG A 77 7.53 8.39 21.02
CA ARG A 77 8.97 8.56 20.74
C ARG A 77 9.71 7.25 20.93
N GLY A 78 10.53 6.87 19.95
CA GLY A 78 11.26 5.61 19.93
C GLY A 78 10.41 4.39 19.54
N ASN A 79 9.15 4.58 19.12
CA ASN A 79 8.31 3.46 18.67
C ASN A 79 8.63 3.08 17.23
N VAL A 80 8.60 1.78 16.97
CA VAL A 80 8.80 1.19 15.65
C VAL A 80 7.60 1.48 14.74
N CYS A 81 7.88 1.76 13.47
CA CYS A 81 6.86 1.81 12.42
C CYS A 81 6.65 0.40 11.83
N HIS A 82 5.40 0.00 11.61
CA HIS A 82 5.00 -1.32 11.13
C HIS A 82 3.95 -1.27 10.02
N LEU A 83 3.61 -2.42 9.43
CA LEU A 83 2.44 -2.59 8.58
C LEU A 83 1.21 -3.08 9.37
N PHE A 84 0.04 -2.53 9.09
CA PHE A 84 -1.21 -2.82 9.78
C PHE A 84 -2.41 -2.89 8.81
N ASN A 85 -3.39 -3.77 9.08
CA ASN A 85 -4.51 -4.02 8.14
C ASN A 85 -5.46 -2.82 8.00
N ASP A 86 -5.66 -2.09 9.09
CA ASP A 86 -6.53 -0.92 9.23
C ASP A 86 -5.96 -0.05 10.36
N GLY A 87 -4.93 0.72 10.04
CA GLY A 87 -4.24 1.53 11.04
C GLY A 87 -5.16 2.60 11.60
N THR A 88 -5.13 2.79 12.91
CA THR A 88 -5.87 3.85 13.59
C THR A 88 -5.08 5.17 13.68
N SER A 89 -3.76 5.13 13.41
CA SER A 89 -2.92 6.29 13.06
C SER A 89 -2.06 6.00 11.81
N ASN A 90 -2.74 5.80 10.68
CA ASN A 90 -2.13 5.66 9.35
C ASN A 90 -1.98 6.99 8.59
N LYS A 91 -2.38 8.10 9.23
CA LYS A 91 -2.40 9.44 8.63
C LYS A 91 -1.04 10.12 8.79
N LEU A 92 -0.42 10.41 7.66
CA LEU A 92 0.91 10.97 7.57
C LEU A 92 0.86 12.33 6.87
N ILE A 93 1.76 13.23 7.26
CA ILE A 93 2.00 14.49 6.57
C ILE A 93 3.44 14.51 6.09
N LEU A 94 3.67 15.12 4.94
CA LEU A 94 4.98 15.33 4.37
C LEU A 94 5.40 16.78 4.53
N GLU A 95 6.37 17.07 5.37
CA GLU A 95 6.94 18.43 5.47
C GLU A 95 8.08 18.59 4.47
N ASN A 96 8.01 19.57 3.57
CA ASN A 96 9.11 19.85 2.65
C ASN A 96 10.31 20.43 3.40
N VAL A 97 11.44 19.74 3.36
CA VAL A 97 12.70 20.06 4.06
C VAL A 97 13.88 20.31 3.09
N THR A 98 13.56 20.65 1.84
CA THR A 98 14.55 20.92 0.78
C THR A 98 15.47 22.08 1.17
N THR A 99 16.78 21.94 0.90
CA THR A 99 17.75 23.03 1.15
C THR A 99 18.05 23.81 -0.13
N LYS A 100 18.57 25.03 -0.01
CA LYS A 100 18.80 25.96 -1.14
C LYS A 100 19.69 25.42 -2.29
N ASN A 101 20.36 24.29 -2.09
CA ASN A 101 21.30 23.71 -3.04
C ASN A 101 20.86 22.31 -3.55
N ASP A 102 19.66 21.83 -3.16
CA ASP A 102 19.17 20.53 -3.61
C ASP A 102 18.23 20.71 -4.82
N ASP A 103 18.48 19.96 -5.89
CA ASP A 103 17.56 19.83 -7.03
C ASP A 103 16.45 18.78 -6.77
N THR A 104 16.38 18.25 -5.54
CA THR A 104 15.43 17.21 -5.11
C THR A 104 14.49 17.73 -4.02
N ASN A 105 13.20 17.47 -4.18
CA ASN A 105 12.22 17.67 -3.11
C ASN A 105 12.39 16.62 -2.01
N TRP A 106 12.89 17.04 -0.85
CA TRP A 106 13.03 16.21 0.33
C TRP A 106 11.88 16.43 1.30
N TYR A 107 11.36 15.34 1.85
CA TYR A 107 10.24 15.35 2.78
C TYR A 107 10.59 14.68 4.11
N ALA A 108 10.24 15.33 5.21
CA ALA A 108 10.12 14.68 6.50
C ALA A 108 8.74 14.04 6.61
N ILE A 109 8.67 12.72 6.86
CA ILE A 109 7.41 12.02 7.11
C ILE A 109 7.03 12.22 8.58
N ARG A 110 5.86 12.80 8.82
CA ARG A 110 5.34 13.09 10.16
C ARG A 110 4.06 12.30 10.43
N THR A 111 3.98 11.68 11.61
CA THR A 111 2.76 11.01 12.08
C THR A 111 1.87 11.98 12.85
N LEU A 112 0.56 11.89 12.61
CA LEU A 112 -0.47 12.64 13.33
C LEU A 112 -0.84 11.95 14.65
N LEU A 113 -0.83 12.71 15.76
CA LEU A 113 -1.04 12.17 17.11
C LEU A 113 -2.50 11.91 17.49
N ASN A 114 -3.47 12.39 16.71
CA ASN A 114 -4.88 12.21 17.01
C ASN A 114 -5.58 11.51 15.85
N PHE A 115 -6.56 10.68 16.20
CA PHE A 115 -7.46 9.97 15.28
C PHE A 115 -8.27 10.93 14.40
N GLU A 116 -8.49 12.16 14.88
CA GLU A 116 -9.16 13.23 14.15
C GLU A 116 -8.18 14.24 13.54
N GLU A 117 -8.46 14.68 12.32
CA GLU A 117 -7.60 15.52 11.48
C GLU A 117 -7.50 16.99 11.96
N HIS A 118 -8.07 17.32 13.13
CA HIS A 118 -8.39 18.70 13.51
C HIS A 118 -7.29 19.46 14.21
N LYS A 119 -6.25 18.79 14.74
CA LYS A 119 -5.22 19.45 15.56
C LYS A 119 -3.80 18.91 15.36
N LYS A 120 -2.92 19.86 15.04
CA LYS A 120 -1.46 19.74 14.96
C LYS A 120 -0.80 19.59 16.33
N THR A 121 -1.17 18.61 17.15
CA THR A 121 -0.52 18.40 18.46
C THR A 121 0.65 17.41 18.31
N GLY A 122 1.88 17.86 18.64
CA GLY A 122 3.02 16.98 18.94
C GLY A 122 3.63 16.16 17.79
N TYR A 123 3.97 16.79 16.66
CA TYR A 123 4.58 16.08 15.53
C TYR A 123 5.75 15.18 15.92
N SER A 124 5.68 13.97 15.38
CA SER A 124 6.81 13.05 15.44
C SER A 124 7.22 12.62 14.05
N ILE A 125 8.53 12.64 13.84
CA ILE A 125 9.20 12.44 12.57
C ILE A 125 9.72 11.01 12.47
N TRP A 126 9.60 10.42 11.29
CA TRP A 126 10.20 9.12 11.02
C TRP A 126 11.71 9.26 10.87
N SER A 127 12.46 8.39 11.54
CA SER A 127 13.92 8.36 11.47
C SER A 127 14.43 6.96 11.76
N VAL A 128 15.62 6.63 11.26
CA VAL A 128 16.39 5.48 11.73
C VAL A 128 16.88 5.73 13.16
N ASP A 129 16.87 4.70 14.00
CA ASP A 129 17.46 4.74 15.34
C ASP A 129 18.99 4.89 15.26
N ASP A 130 19.56 5.72 16.13
CA ASP A 130 20.98 6.13 16.13
C ASP A 130 21.52 6.74 14.81
N ASP A 131 20.66 7.14 13.87
CA ASP A 131 21.05 7.71 12.56
C ASP A 131 22.05 6.85 11.75
N SER A 132 21.94 5.52 11.88
CA SER A 132 22.83 4.59 11.18
C SER A 132 22.57 4.53 9.67
N ASP A 133 23.62 4.32 8.85
CA ASP A 133 23.56 4.08 7.40
C ASP A 133 23.60 2.59 6.99
N LYS A 134 23.49 1.68 7.97
CA LYS A 134 23.61 0.23 7.77
C LYS A 134 22.35 -0.36 7.15
N ASP A 135 22.46 -1.37 6.29
CA ASP A 135 21.28 -2.03 5.74
C ASP A 135 20.37 -2.66 6.80
N GLY A 136 19.05 -2.52 6.64
CA GLY A 136 18.04 -3.20 7.45
C GLY A 136 17.67 -2.52 8.79
N LYS A 137 18.14 -1.30 9.10
CA LYS A 137 17.67 -0.61 10.32
C LYS A 137 16.22 -0.18 10.23
N VAL A 138 15.57 -0.30 11.37
CA VAL A 138 14.16 -0.06 11.56
C VAL A 138 13.88 1.44 11.70
N ILE A 139 12.80 1.89 11.07
CA ILE A 139 12.27 3.24 11.18
C ILE A 139 11.49 3.36 12.48
N HIS A 140 11.82 4.39 13.25
CA HIS A 140 11.15 4.74 14.48
C HIS A 140 10.59 6.16 14.38
N VAL A 141 9.62 6.44 15.24
CA VAL A 141 9.00 7.75 15.38
C VAL A 141 9.70 8.54 16.49
N TRP A 142 10.15 9.76 16.20
CA TRP A 142 10.87 10.61 17.16
C TRP A 142 10.18 11.97 17.30
N GLY A 143 10.15 12.53 18.49
CA GLY A 143 9.56 13.86 18.67
C GLY A 143 10.58 14.98 18.40
N GLY A 144 10.11 16.07 17.80
CA GLY A 144 10.91 17.27 17.56
C GLY A 144 10.68 17.85 16.16
N GLU A 145 11.38 18.96 15.90
CA GLU A 145 11.46 19.54 14.56
C GLU A 145 12.52 18.85 13.72
N TYR A 146 12.42 19.02 12.40
CA TYR A 146 13.47 18.59 11.49
C TYR A 146 14.79 19.30 11.83
N ASP A 147 15.81 18.52 12.18
CA ASP A 147 17.11 18.99 12.66
C ASP A 147 18.23 18.83 11.61
N ASN A 148 17.86 18.78 10.32
CA ASN A 148 18.76 18.60 9.17
C ASN A 148 19.52 17.26 9.15
N LYS A 149 19.06 16.27 9.92
CA LYS A 149 19.59 14.91 9.87
C LYS A 149 19.16 14.22 8.57
N PRO A 150 20.09 13.59 7.84
CA PRO A 150 19.77 12.88 6.60
C PRO A 150 18.76 11.72 6.76
N SER A 151 18.85 10.97 7.86
CA SER A 151 17.95 9.85 8.25
C SER A 151 16.46 10.22 8.39
N ARG A 152 16.15 11.51 8.35
CA ARG A 152 14.80 12.08 8.53
C ARG A 152 14.24 12.71 7.25
N ALA A 153 14.94 12.58 6.14
CA ALA A 153 14.56 13.16 4.86
C ALA A 153 14.41 12.06 3.82
N PHE A 154 13.24 12.04 3.17
CA PHE A 154 12.87 11.06 2.16
C PHE A 154 12.46 11.76 0.87
N ALA A 155 12.86 11.23 -0.29
CA ALA A 155 12.35 11.71 -1.57
C ALA A 155 11.39 10.67 -2.15
N PHE A 156 10.29 11.18 -2.71
CA PHE A 156 9.22 10.39 -3.29
C PHE A 156 9.32 10.47 -4.82
N GLU A 157 9.62 9.35 -5.44
CA GLU A 157 9.75 9.23 -6.89
C GLU A 157 8.56 8.48 -7.46
N ARG A 158 7.64 9.22 -8.09
CA ARG A 158 6.44 8.64 -8.68
C ARG A 158 6.80 7.80 -9.90
N GLN A 159 6.31 6.58 -9.93
CA GLN A 159 6.46 5.62 -11.02
C GLN A 159 5.33 5.76 -12.04
N SER A 160 5.52 5.20 -13.24
CA SER A 160 4.54 5.30 -14.33
C SER A 160 3.21 4.59 -14.03
N ASN A 161 3.22 3.56 -13.18
CA ASN A 161 2.02 2.85 -12.71
C ASN A 161 1.35 3.53 -11.50
N GLY A 162 1.82 4.72 -11.10
CA GLY A 162 1.26 5.50 -9.98
C GLY A 162 1.79 5.13 -8.59
N THR A 163 2.62 4.09 -8.45
CA THR A 163 3.32 3.81 -7.19
C THR A 163 4.50 4.77 -6.98
N TYR A 164 5.14 4.71 -5.83
CA TYR A 164 6.27 5.53 -5.44
C TYR A 164 7.45 4.68 -5.00
N ILE A 165 8.65 5.09 -5.39
CA ILE A 165 9.89 4.64 -4.76
C ILE A 165 10.31 5.74 -3.77
N ILE A 166 10.55 5.34 -2.52
CA ILE A 166 10.85 6.27 -1.43
C ILE A 166 12.33 6.11 -1.05
N ARG A 167 13.16 7.09 -1.41
CA ARG A 167 14.60 7.11 -1.13
C ARG A 167 14.92 7.88 0.14
N ASP A 168 15.89 7.42 0.91
CA ASP A 168 16.41 8.09 2.11
C ASP A 168 17.63 8.98 1.77
N ARG A 169 17.82 10.10 2.47
CA ARG A 169 18.88 11.09 2.22
C ARG A 169 20.25 10.76 2.84
N THR A 170 20.37 9.70 3.65
CA THR A 170 21.58 9.31 4.41
C THR A 170 22.88 9.24 3.61
N VAL A 171 22.78 9.09 2.29
CA VAL A 171 23.90 8.74 1.41
C VAL A 171 24.48 9.95 0.66
N GLU A 172 23.81 11.12 0.67
CA GLU A 172 24.19 12.23 -0.23
C GLU A 172 25.39 13.07 0.21
N LYS A 173 25.86 12.96 1.46
CA LYS A 173 26.81 13.94 2.03
C LYS A 173 28.30 13.63 1.92
N GLU A 174 28.75 12.46 1.45
CA GLU A 174 30.19 12.17 1.40
C GLU A 174 30.63 11.42 0.13
N THR A 175 31.76 11.85 -0.41
CA THR A 175 32.34 11.60 -1.75
C THR A 175 32.84 10.17 -2.02
N GLU A 176 32.25 9.14 -1.42
CA GLU A 176 32.57 7.75 -1.74
C GLU A 176 31.26 7.01 -2.04
N LYS A 177 31.25 6.16 -3.06
CA LYS A 177 30.10 5.36 -3.51
C LYS A 177 29.52 4.55 -2.34
N LYS A 178 28.62 5.13 -1.57
CA LYS A 178 27.81 4.44 -0.57
C LYS A 178 26.50 4.01 -1.23
N ASP A 179 26.02 2.82 -0.87
CA ASP A 179 24.79 2.25 -1.44
C ASP A 179 23.57 3.09 -1.05
N ILE A 180 22.78 3.51 -2.05
CA ILE A 180 21.52 4.23 -1.86
C ILE A 180 20.57 3.38 -1.00
N LYS A 181 19.88 4.02 -0.04
CA LYS A 181 18.90 3.35 0.82
C LYS A 181 17.48 3.80 0.49
N TYR A 182 16.55 2.86 0.63
CA TYR A 182 15.14 3.04 0.33
C TYR A 182 14.29 2.60 1.51
N LEU A 183 13.13 3.22 1.68
CA LEU A 183 12.11 2.75 2.60
C LEU A 183 11.58 1.39 2.12
N ALA A 184 11.65 0.39 2.98
CA ALA A 184 11.33 -1.00 2.69
C ALA A 184 10.75 -1.72 3.92
N ILE A 185 10.50 -3.02 3.81
CA ILE A 185 9.97 -3.86 4.89
C ILE A 185 11.04 -4.84 5.35
N GLU A 186 11.11 -5.11 6.66
CA GLU A 186 12.10 -6.00 7.30
C GLU A 186 12.05 -7.42 6.70
N SER A 187 10.87 -7.99 6.52
CA SER A 187 10.66 -9.34 6.00
C SER A 187 10.42 -9.35 4.48
N ASN A 188 10.92 -10.40 3.79
CA ASN A 188 10.82 -10.53 2.33
C ASN A 188 9.49 -11.13 1.83
N GLY A 189 8.42 -11.16 2.64
CA GLY A 189 7.08 -11.48 2.09
C GLY A 189 6.13 -12.28 2.98
N LYS A 190 5.41 -11.62 3.90
CA LYS A 190 4.09 -12.04 4.42
C LYS A 190 3.32 -10.80 4.91
N ASP A 191 2.02 -10.68 4.64
CA ASP A 191 1.16 -9.67 5.27
C ASP A 191 0.98 -9.95 6.77
N GLN A 192 1.89 -9.44 7.62
CA GLN A 192 1.82 -9.61 9.07
C GLN A 192 1.79 -8.27 9.81
N ASP A 193 0.99 -8.18 10.88
CA ASP A 193 0.86 -6.99 11.76
C ASP A 193 2.21 -6.47 12.32
N ASN A 194 3.20 -7.35 12.49
CA ASN A 194 4.47 -7.01 13.13
C ASN A 194 5.58 -6.65 12.13
N ASN A 195 5.31 -6.68 10.82
CA ASN A 195 6.31 -6.33 9.82
C ASN A 195 6.79 -4.89 10.02
N LYS A 196 8.08 -4.71 10.26
CA LYS A 196 8.66 -3.40 10.52
C LYS A 196 9.03 -2.70 9.22
N ILE A 197 8.88 -1.39 9.22
CA ILE A 197 9.42 -0.51 8.19
C ILE A 197 10.89 -0.29 8.49
N CYS A 198 11.73 -0.43 7.49
CA CYS A 198 13.18 -0.30 7.61
C CYS A 198 13.75 0.38 6.37
N HIS A 199 15.02 0.72 6.39
CA HIS A 199 15.75 1.11 5.19
C HIS A 199 16.56 -0.08 4.62
N LYS A 200 16.55 -0.26 3.29
CA LYS A 200 17.29 -1.32 2.59
C LYS A 200 17.92 -0.78 1.31
N SER A 201 18.95 -1.47 0.82
CA SER A 201 19.60 -1.17 -0.47
C SER A 201 18.71 -1.53 -1.67
N LYS A 202 17.75 -2.45 -1.46
CA LYS A 202 16.72 -2.80 -2.44
C LYS A 202 15.47 -1.97 -2.18
N SER A 203 14.96 -1.31 -3.22
CA SER A 203 13.71 -0.58 -3.17
C SER A 203 12.50 -1.52 -3.27
N ILE A 204 11.35 -1.06 -2.78
CA ILE A 204 10.05 -1.66 -3.04
C ILE A 204 9.07 -0.56 -3.49
N PRO A 205 8.07 -0.89 -4.31
CA PRO A 205 7.01 0.05 -4.65
C PRO A 205 6.10 0.33 -3.45
N TRP A 206 5.69 1.59 -3.32
CA TRP A 206 4.73 2.06 -2.33
C TRP A 206 3.51 2.67 -3.02
N GLU A 207 2.33 2.26 -2.61
CA GLU A 207 1.07 2.90 -2.95
C GLU A 207 0.77 4.02 -1.95
N LEU A 208 0.40 5.18 -2.48
CA LEU A 208 0.11 6.39 -1.72
C LEU A 208 -1.36 6.74 -1.92
N GLU A 209 -2.08 6.85 -0.81
CA GLU A 209 -3.47 7.28 -0.76
C GLU A 209 -3.54 8.71 -0.23
N LEU A 210 -4.41 9.54 -0.80
CA LEU A 210 -4.66 10.89 -0.29
C LEU A 210 -5.87 10.86 0.65
N ILE A 211 -5.83 11.57 1.76
CA ILE A 211 -6.93 11.58 2.75
C ILE A 211 -7.50 12.98 2.91
N GLY A 212 -6.68 14.01 2.68
CA GLY A 212 -7.04 15.40 2.88
C GLY A 212 -5.90 16.36 2.58
N TYR A 213 -6.05 17.63 2.94
CA TYR A 213 -4.98 18.62 2.93
C TYR A 213 -4.45 18.92 4.33
N ASP A 214 -3.14 19.13 4.45
CA ASP A 214 -2.44 19.26 5.73
C ASP A 214 -2.83 20.53 6.53
N MET A 215 -3.10 21.70 5.91
CA MET A 215 -2.89 22.93 6.73
C MET A 215 -3.60 24.26 6.52
N LYS A 216 -4.68 24.38 5.74
CA LYS A 216 -5.34 25.71 5.65
C LYS A 216 -6.86 25.76 5.81
N LYS A 217 -7.55 24.62 5.84
CA LYS A 217 -9.02 24.59 5.98
C LYS A 217 -9.45 23.30 6.66
N ASN A 218 -10.30 23.41 7.67
CA ASN A 218 -10.96 22.27 8.32
C ASN A 218 -12.02 21.61 7.41
N ASP A 219 -12.15 22.08 6.16
CA ASP A 219 -13.20 21.73 5.20
C ASP A 219 -12.63 21.43 3.80
N ALA A 220 -11.32 21.18 3.67
CA ALA A 220 -10.71 20.89 2.37
C ALA A 220 -10.72 19.38 2.08
N THR A 221 -11.65 18.96 1.22
CA THR A 221 -11.60 17.68 0.51
C THR A 221 -10.61 17.77 -0.65
N VAL A 222 -9.89 16.67 -0.89
CA VAL A 222 -9.03 16.49 -2.07
C VAL A 222 -9.87 16.59 -3.34
N SER A 223 -9.41 17.34 -4.34
CA SER A 223 -10.14 17.38 -5.63
C SER A 223 -9.95 16.06 -6.39
N SER A 224 -10.92 15.71 -7.24
CA SER A 224 -10.80 14.53 -8.11
C SER A 224 -9.52 14.57 -8.98
N LEU A 225 -9.11 15.78 -9.41
CA LEU A 225 -7.89 15.99 -10.20
C LEU A 225 -6.61 15.74 -9.38
N ASP A 226 -6.55 16.26 -8.15
CA ASP A 226 -5.41 16.03 -7.27
C ASP A 226 -5.28 14.55 -6.91
N TRP A 227 -6.41 13.88 -6.68
CA TRP A 227 -6.43 12.44 -6.49
C TRP A 227 -5.81 11.68 -7.67
N ILE A 228 -6.31 11.92 -8.89
CA ILE A 228 -5.79 11.26 -10.10
C ILE A 228 -4.30 11.57 -10.32
N THR A 229 -3.87 12.77 -9.94
CA THR A 229 -2.49 13.23 -10.16
C THR A 229 -1.50 12.60 -9.18
N TYR A 230 -1.83 12.57 -7.89
CA TYR A 230 -0.87 12.19 -6.84
C TYR A 230 -1.15 10.85 -6.17
N SER A 231 -2.39 10.36 -6.14
CA SER A 231 -2.72 9.05 -5.58
C SER A 231 -2.22 7.91 -6.48
N SER A 232 -2.00 6.75 -5.88
CA SER A 232 -1.80 5.48 -6.59
C SER A 232 -3.12 4.85 -7.06
N TYR A 233 -4.27 5.28 -6.52
CA TYR A 233 -5.59 4.73 -6.83
C TYR A 233 -6.35 5.58 -7.85
N VAL A 234 -5.74 5.79 -9.02
CA VAL A 234 -6.16 6.80 -10.01
C VAL A 234 -7.61 6.66 -10.51
N ASP A 235 -8.19 5.47 -10.43
CA ASP A 235 -9.57 5.22 -10.88
C ASP A 235 -10.64 5.48 -9.85
N GLY A 236 -10.28 5.57 -8.57
CA GLY A 236 -11.26 5.71 -7.48
C GLY A 236 -12.34 6.77 -7.75
N PRO A 237 -12.00 8.00 -8.19
CA PRO A 237 -12.99 9.03 -8.49
C PRO A 237 -13.87 8.76 -9.72
N CYS A 238 -13.49 7.85 -10.63
CA CYS A 238 -14.10 7.77 -11.96
C CYS A 238 -14.13 6.37 -12.59
N TRP A 239 -14.13 5.29 -11.80
CA TRP A 239 -14.02 3.92 -12.30
C TRP A 239 -15.23 3.49 -13.15
N MET A 240 -16.43 4.07 -12.92
CA MET A 240 -17.61 3.71 -13.71
C MET A 240 -17.52 4.19 -15.16
N LYS A 241 -16.61 5.11 -15.51
CA LYS A 241 -16.37 5.54 -16.91
C LYS A 241 -15.89 4.41 -17.82
N TYR A 242 -15.34 3.33 -17.26
CA TYR A 242 -14.87 2.17 -18.02
C TYR A 242 -15.94 1.09 -18.21
N VAL A 243 -17.11 1.28 -17.60
CA VAL A 243 -18.25 0.35 -17.66
C VAL A 243 -19.22 0.79 -18.74
N ASP A 244 -19.77 -0.15 -19.50
CA ASP A 244 -20.77 0.10 -20.55
C ASP A 244 -22.08 0.66 -19.97
N ASP A 245 -22.67 1.65 -20.64
CA ASP A 245 -23.93 2.29 -20.23
C ASP A 245 -25.10 1.31 -20.13
N ASN A 246 -25.12 0.26 -20.95
CA ASN A 246 -26.20 -0.73 -20.96
C ASN A 246 -26.11 -1.74 -19.81
N LYS A 247 -25.00 -1.74 -19.07
CA LYS A 247 -24.81 -2.65 -17.94
C LYS A 247 -25.67 -2.17 -16.78
N PHE A 248 -26.45 -3.07 -16.20
CA PHE A 248 -27.30 -2.71 -15.06
C PHE A 248 -26.49 -2.66 -13.78
N LEU A 249 -26.95 -1.84 -12.82
CA LEU A 249 -26.26 -1.72 -11.54
C LEU A 249 -26.20 -3.05 -10.76
N ASP A 250 -27.18 -3.94 -10.91
CA ASP A 250 -27.15 -5.27 -10.28
C ASP A 250 -26.14 -6.25 -10.92
N GLU A 251 -25.51 -5.87 -12.03
CA GLU A 251 -24.42 -6.62 -12.70
C GLU A 251 -23.03 -6.11 -12.28
N LEU A 252 -22.97 -5.12 -11.39
CA LEU A 252 -21.73 -4.53 -10.93
C LEU A 252 -21.32 -5.10 -9.57
N SER A 253 -20.01 -5.13 -9.34
CA SER A 253 -19.42 -5.27 -8.02
C SER A 253 -19.20 -3.88 -7.48
N ILE A 254 -19.96 -3.48 -6.46
CA ILE A 254 -19.99 -2.09 -5.97
C ILE A 254 -19.43 -2.05 -4.55
N PRO A 255 -18.34 -1.33 -4.29
CA PRO A 255 -17.88 -1.10 -2.93
C PRO A 255 -18.81 -0.11 -2.22
N GLY A 256 -19.14 -0.42 -0.99
CA GLY A 256 -20.07 0.33 -0.16
C GLY A 256 -19.59 0.47 1.28
N THR A 257 -20.13 1.47 1.99
CA THR A 257 -19.85 1.70 3.40
C THR A 257 -21.10 1.53 4.26
N HIS A 258 -20.96 0.81 5.37
CA HIS A 258 -21.97 0.71 6.42
C HIS A 258 -21.87 1.93 7.36
N ASP A 259 -23.00 2.53 7.74
CA ASP A 259 -23.05 3.75 8.56
C ASP A 259 -22.02 4.80 8.11
N SER A 260 -22.14 5.23 6.84
CA SER A 260 -21.07 5.93 6.10
C SER A 260 -20.58 7.22 6.76
N GLY A 261 -21.40 7.87 7.58
CA GLY A 261 -21.05 9.13 8.25
C GLY A 261 -20.18 8.98 9.51
N THR A 262 -19.88 7.76 9.96
CA THR A 262 -19.34 7.49 11.32
C THR A 262 -17.82 7.69 11.47
N CYS A 263 -17.20 8.49 10.61
CA CYS A 263 -15.78 8.84 10.72
C CYS A 263 -15.48 9.65 11.99
N SER A 264 -16.37 10.56 12.37
CA SER A 264 -16.27 11.37 13.58
C SER A 264 -17.63 11.42 14.27
N VAL A 265 -17.61 11.21 15.58
CA VAL A 265 -18.78 10.93 16.40
C VAL A 265 -18.69 11.82 17.64
N ASP A 266 -19.78 12.48 18.00
CA ASP A 266 -19.83 13.33 19.18
C ASP A 266 -19.56 12.53 20.47
N ASN A 267 -18.66 13.07 21.31
CA ASN A 267 -18.16 12.43 22.55
C ASN A 267 -17.49 11.05 22.40
N ASP A 268 -16.91 10.76 21.24
CA ASP A 268 -16.22 9.48 20.97
C ASP A 268 -14.89 9.68 20.22
N THR A 269 -13.82 9.17 20.81
CA THR A 269 -12.44 9.52 20.43
C THR A 269 -11.78 8.44 19.57
N GLU A 270 -11.65 7.20 20.03
CA GLU A 270 -10.82 6.18 19.38
C GLU A 270 -11.60 4.98 18.80
N PRO A 271 -11.37 4.58 17.54
CA PRO A 271 -12.04 3.41 16.94
C PRO A 271 -11.85 2.11 17.74
N GLN A 272 -10.72 1.94 18.44
CA GLN A 272 -10.42 0.73 19.22
C GLN A 272 -11.26 0.60 20.49
N SER A 273 -11.85 1.68 20.97
CA SER A 273 -12.75 1.70 22.15
C SER A 273 -14.19 2.05 21.76
N SER A 274 -14.41 2.59 20.56
CA SER A 274 -15.71 3.00 20.05
C SER A 274 -16.61 1.82 19.70
N GLN A 275 -17.89 1.93 20.06
CA GLN A 275 -18.97 1.02 19.62
C GLN A 275 -19.75 1.57 18.42
N VAL A 276 -19.36 2.75 17.90
CA VAL A 276 -20.18 3.57 17.00
C VAL A 276 -19.43 3.91 15.70
N LYS A 277 -18.10 4.08 15.77
CA LYS A 277 -17.26 4.35 14.60
C LYS A 277 -17.18 3.11 13.73
N CYS A 278 -17.70 3.23 12.50
CA CYS A 278 -17.64 2.20 11.47
C CYS A 278 -16.72 2.61 10.31
N GLN A 279 -16.33 3.89 10.22
CA GLN A 279 -15.51 4.41 9.12
C GLN A 279 -14.30 5.19 9.65
N GLN A 280 -13.22 5.23 8.85
CA GLN A 280 -12.00 6.00 9.13
C GLN A 280 -11.85 7.27 8.26
N ASP A 281 -12.73 7.40 7.26
CA ASP A 281 -12.71 8.48 6.27
C ASP A 281 -14.07 9.15 6.17
N TYR A 282 -14.07 10.48 5.97
CA TYR A 282 -15.29 11.23 5.72
C TYR A 282 -15.87 10.87 4.33
N ILE A 283 -17.19 11.01 4.15
CA ILE A 283 -17.90 10.70 2.90
C ILE A 283 -17.20 11.27 1.64
N PRO A 284 -16.72 12.53 1.62
CA PRO A 284 -16.00 13.04 0.46
C PRO A 284 -14.74 12.24 0.09
N THR A 285 -13.98 11.73 1.07
CA THR A 285 -12.81 10.87 0.83
C THR A 285 -13.24 9.49 0.37
N GLN A 286 -14.28 8.90 0.98
CA GLN A 286 -14.86 7.61 0.53
C GLN A 286 -15.26 7.64 -0.95
N LEU A 287 -15.83 8.75 -1.44
CA LEU A 287 -16.17 8.92 -2.86
C LEU A 287 -14.92 8.82 -3.77
N LEU A 288 -13.81 9.41 -3.36
CA LEU A 288 -12.53 9.38 -4.10
C LEU A 288 -11.87 8.01 -4.05
N GLU A 289 -12.07 7.23 -2.98
CA GLU A 289 -11.58 5.84 -2.87
C GLU A 289 -12.32 4.88 -3.83
N GLY A 290 -13.50 5.27 -4.31
CA GLY A 290 -14.30 4.50 -5.25
C GLY A 290 -15.62 3.96 -4.68
N ILE A 291 -15.98 4.33 -3.46
CA ILE A 291 -17.25 3.95 -2.83
C ILE A 291 -18.43 4.54 -3.61
N ARG A 292 -19.43 3.72 -3.91
CA ARG A 292 -20.65 4.14 -4.64
C ARG A 292 -21.94 3.68 -3.98
N TYR A 293 -21.87 2.92 -2.88
CA TYR A 293 -23.02 2.60 -2.04
C TYR A 293 -22.83 3.18 -0.64
N PHE A 294 -23.80 3.96 -0.17
CA PHE A 294 -23.73 4.65 1.12
C PHE A 294 -24.96 4.32 1.96
N ASP A 295 -24.73 3.81 3.18
CA ASP A 295 -25.76 3.60 4.20
C ASP A 295 -25.84 4.83 5.10
N ILE A 296 -26.91 5.61 4.93
CA ILE A 296 -27.13 6.89 5.61
C ILE A 296 -28.31 6.76 6.56
N ARG A 297 -28.05 6.99 7.85
CA ARG A 297 -29.08 6.92 8.90
C ARG A 297 -29.40 8.31 9.42
N LEU A 298 -30.69 8.60 9.48
CA LEU A 298 -31.19 9.92 9.83
C LEU A 298 -31.76 9.93 11.25
N GLY A 299 -31.41 10.99 11.97
CA GLY A 299 -31.99 11.39 13.23
C GLY A 299 -33.09 12.45 13.06
N LYS A 300 -33.28 13.26 14.10
CA LYS A 300 -34.32 14.30 14.12
C LYS A 300 -33.92 15.58 13.38
N GLY A 301 -34.94 16.36 13.02
CA GLY A 301 -34.81 17.73 12.49
C GLY A 301 -35.42 17.91 11.09
N ASP A 302 -35.67 19.16 10.70
CA ASP A 302 -36.15 19.51 9.35
C ASP A 302 -35.07 19.31 8.27
N ASP A 303 -33.81 19.48 8.67
CA ASP A 303 -32.63 18.99 7.98
C ASP A 303 -31.99 17.93 8.90
N PRO A 304 -32.41 16.66 8.76
CA PRO A 304 -32.08 15.61 9.72
C PRO A 304 -30.57 15.52 9.96
N GLY A 305 -30.17 15.48 11.22
CA GLY A 305 -28.80 15.09 11.57
C GLY A 305 -28.54 13.64 11.14
N ILE A 306 -27.29 13.32 10.80
CA ILE A 306 -26.86 11.95 10.58
C ILE A 306 -26.42 11.37 11.93
N ASP A 307 -26.86 10.17 12.23
CA ASP A 307 -26.63 9.52 13.53
C ASP A 307 -26.27 8.04 13.39
N HIS A 308 -25.77 7.48 14.48
CA HIS A 308 -25.67 6.03 14.68
C HIS A 308 -26.19 5.71 16.09
N GLY A 309 -27.44 5.28 16.15
CA GLY A 309 -28.16 5.16 17.42
C GLY A 309 -28.37 6.53 18.06
N ILE A 310 -27.95 6.71 19.31
CA ILE A 310 -28.12 7.99 20.04
C ILE A 310 -26.99 8.99 19.79
N PHE A 311 -26.01 8.65 18.95
CA PHE A 311 -24.81 9.46 18.74
C PHE A 311 -24.92 10.23 17.42
N TYR A 312 -24.72 11.54 17.50
CA TYR A 312 -24.68 12.41 16.33
C TYR A 312 -23.29 12.40 15.69
N LEU A 313 -23.27 12.46 14.37
CA LEU A 313 -22.04 12.40 13.59
C LEU A 313 -21.55 13.81 13.24
N LEU A 314 -20.24 13.96 13.09
CA LEU A 314 -19.60 15.25 12.85
C LEU A 314 -18.95 15.31 11.48
N LYS A 315 -18.95 16.52 10.90
CA LYS A 315 -18.14 16.91 9.76
C LYS A 315 -16.68 17.09 10.16
N LYS A 316 -15.85 17.32 9.14
CA LYS A 316 -14.43 17.61 9.31
C LYS A 316 -14.16 18.96 10.00
N ASP A 317 -15.12 19.88 10.03
CA ASP A 317 -14.97 21.13 10.77
C ASP A 317 -15.41 21.03 12.25
N GLY A 318 -15.87 19.84 12.68
CA GLY A 318 -16.38 19.58 14.02
C GLY A 318 -17.85 19.93 14.22
N ASN A 319 -18.55 20.45 13.20
CA ASN A 319 -19.99 20.69 13.26
C ASN A 319 -20.78 19.39 13.01
N TYR A 320 -22.04 19.34 13.43
CA TYR A 320 -22.92 18.21 13.13
C TYR A 320 -23.08 18.00 11.62
N LEU A 321 -23.07 16.74 11.20
CA LEU A 321 -23.33 16.32 9.83
C LEU A 321 -24.84 16.20 9.62
N HIS A 322 -25.36 16.87 8.60
CA HIS A 322 -26.78 16.82 8.24
C HIS A 322 -27.01 16.17 6.86
N LEU A 323 -28.26 15.83 6.58
CA LEU A 323 -28.68 15.32 5.27
C LEU A 323 -28.27 16.28 4.14
N SER A 324 -28.49 17.59 4.31
CA SER A 324 -28.11 18.58 3.30
C SER A 324 -26.61 18.59 2.97
N ASP A 325 -25.74 18.35 3.97
CA ASP A 325 -24.30 18.23 3.77
C ASP A 325 -23.96 16.99 2.92
N VAL A 326 -24.55 15.83 3.24
CA VAL A 326 -24.35 14.58 2.48
C VAL A 326 -24.76 14.75 1.02
N ILE A 327 -25.93 15.35 0.78
CA ILE A 327 -26.39 15.66 -0.58
C ILE A 327 -25.45 16.67 -1.27
N GLY A 328 -24.94 17.66 -0.54
CA GLY A 328 -23.93 18.61 -1.04
C GLY A 328 -22.66 17.91 -1.51
N TYR A 329 -22.15 16.94 -0.75
CA TYR A 329 -20.98 16.13 -1.13
C TYR A 329 -21.25 15.30 -2.38
N PHE A 330 -22.39 14.60 -2.43
CA PHE A 330 -22.78 13.80 -3.58
C PHE A 330 -22.94 14.62 -4.86
N LYS A 331 -23.60 15.79 -4.78
CA LYS A 331 -23.73 16.71 -5.92
C LYS A 331 -22.37 17.20 -6.41
N THR A 332 -21.49 17.62 -5.50
CA THR A 332 -20.16 18.11 -5.85
C THR A 332 -19.38 17.03 -6.59
N PHE A 333 -19.37 15.81 -6.05
CA PHE A 333 -18.68 14.68 -6.66
C PHE A 333 -19.24 14.30 -8.03
N LEU A 334 -20.56 14.20 -8.17
CA LEU A 334 -21.21 13.84 -9.43
C LEU A 334 -21.01 14.91 -10.52
N ASN A 335 -20.97 16.20 -10.13
CA ASN A 335 -20.67 17.29 -11.06
C ASN A 335 -19.22 17.26 -11.56
N GLU A 336 -18.27 16.84 -10.72
CA GLU A 336 -16.86 16.66 -11.11
C GLU A 336 -16.66 15.37 -11.93
N ASN A 337 -17.48 14.34 -11.67
CA ASN A 337 -17.33 13.01 -12.23
C ASN A 337 -18.66 12.53 -12.84
N LEU A 338 -19.06 13.16 -13.95
CA LEU A 338 -20.34 12.88 -14.65
C LEU A 338 -20.51 11.43 -15.11
N SER A 339 -19.43 10.64 -15.16
CA SER A 339 -19.52 9.22 -15.44
C SER A 339 -20.08 8.40 -14.29
N GLU A 340 -20.08 8.91 -13.06
CA GLU A 340 -20.39 8.11 -11.89
C GLU A 340 -21.88 8.16 -11.55
N ALA A 341 -22.34 7.16 -10.80
CA ALA A 341 -23.67 7.09 -10.22
C ALA A 341 -23.53 6.63 -8.77
N LEU A 342 -24.38 7.15 -7.87
CA LEU A 342 -24.35 6.80 -6.46
C LEU A 342 -25.60 6.00 -6.09
N ILE A 343 -25.48 5.12 -5.10
CA ILE A 343 -26.59 4.42 -4.46
C ILE A 343 -26.63 4.87 -3.01
N MET A 344 -27.75 5.45 -2.60
CA MET A 344 -27.97 5.91 -1.23
C MET A 344 -29.07 5.07 -0.60
N LEU A 345 -28.71 4.26 0.39
CA LEU A 345 -29.66 3.65 1.27
C LEU A 345 -29.96 4.59 2.43
N VAL A 346 -31.24 4.85 2.69
CA VAL A 346 -31.69 5.78 3.72
C VAL A 346 -32.52 5.03 4.76
N SER A 347 -32.17 5.18 6.02
CA SER A 347 -32.92 4.59 7.15
C SER A 347 -33.08 5.56 8.31
N ARG A 348 -33.93 5.20 9.27
CA ARG A 348 -34.02 5.87 10.58
C ARG A 348 -32.86 5.38 11.44
N GLY A 349 -32.04 6.27 11.98
CA GLY A 349 -30.93 5.86 12.85
C GLY A 349 -31.31 5.68 14.31
N ASN A 350 -32.42 6.27 14.74
CA ASN A 350 -33.05 6.01 16.03
C ASN A 350 -34.56 6.31 16.00
N ASP A 351 -35.19 6.21 17.17
CA ASP A 351 -36.61 6.51 17.34
C ASP A 351 -36.94 8.00 17.45
N GLU A 352 -35.95 8.91 17.44
CA GLU A 352 -36.19 10.36 17.43
C GLU A 352 -36.68 10.86 16.06
N ALA A 353 -36.23 10.23 14.97
CA ALA A 353 -36.76 10.47 13.62
C ALA A 353 -38.08 9.72 13.45
N THR A 354 -39.10 10.34 12.85
CA THR A 354 -40.36 9.67 12.46
C THR A 354 -40.40 9.48 10.94
N ASP A 355 -41.22 8.54 10.48
CA ASP A 355 -41.49 8.36 9.04
C ASP A 355 -41.98 9.66 8.40
N GLU A 356 -42.82 10.45 9.09
CA GLU A 356 -43.31 11.74 8.61
C GLU A 356 -42.21 12.80 8.53
N SER A 357 -41.33 12.89 9.53
CA SER A 357 -40.23 13.87 9.51
C SER A 357 -39.24 13.57 8.40
N ILE A 358 -38.86 12.29 8.23
CA ILE A 358 -37.96 11.88 7.14
C ILE A 358 -38.61 12.08 5.78
N THR A 359 -39.88 11.69 5.61
CA THR A 359 -40.62 11.93 4.36
C THR A 359 -40.65 13.42 4.03
N THR A 360 -40.92 14.29 5.01
CA THR A 360 -40.96 15.74 4.78
C THR A 360 -39.59 16.30 4.40
N ALA A 361 -38.53 15.91 5.11
CA ALA A 361 -37.16 16.36 4.85
C ALA A 361 -36.66 15.91 3.47
N PHE A 362 -36.87 14.63 3.11
CA PHE A 362 -36.46 14.12 1.80
C PHE A 362 -37.28 14.70 0.65
N ALA A 363 -38.58 14.94 0.83
CA ALA A 363 -39.40 15.62 -0.18
C ALA A 363 -38.80 17.00 -0.51
N LYS A 364 -38.46 17.78 0.52
CA LYS A 364 -37.78 19.07 0.34
C LYS A 364 -36.45 18.93 -0.42
N VAL A 365 -35.63 17.94 -0.06
CA VAL A 365 -34.36 17.67 -0.77
C VAL A 365 -34.60 17.33 -2.24
N MET A 366 -35.63 16.55 -2.56
CA MET A 366 -35.97 16.21 -3.95
C MET A 366 -36.57 17.40 -4.72
N ASP A 367 -37.40 18.21 -4.08
CA ASP A 367 -37.92 19.46 -4.64
C ASP A 367 -36.79 20.44 -5.00
N ASP A 368 -35.81 20.59 -4.11
CA ASP A 368 -34.64 21.44 -4.32
C ASP A 368 -33.68 20.86 -5.39
N ASN A 369 -33.83 19.58 -5.76
CA ASN A 369 -32.93 18.84 -6.66
C ASN A 369 -33.68 17.87 -7.60
N PRO A 370 -34.56 18.37 -8.50
CA PRO A 370 -35.55 17.57 -9.21
C PRO A 370 -34.98 16.45 -10.10
N ASP A 371 -33.77 16.62 -10.63
CA ASP A 371 -33.14 15.66 -11.55
C ASP A 371 -32.04 14.80 -10.89
N LEU A 372 -31.75 15.03 -9.60
CA LEU A 372 -30.62 14.40 -8.92
C LEU A 372 -30.91 12.94 -8.55
N PHE A 373 -32.16 12.59 -8.26
CA PHE A 373 -32.51 11.27 -7.74
C PHE A 373 -33.16 10.40 -8.80
N TYR A 374 -32.71 9.16 -8.90
CA TYR A 374 -33.44 8.07 -9.53
C TYR A 374 -34.30 7.38 -8.47
N THR A 375 -35.62 7.49 -8.63
CA THR A 375 -36.62 7.09 -7.62
C THR A 375 -37.59 6.03 -8.12
N SER A 376 -37.25 5.34 -9.22
CA SER A 376 -37.99 4.18 -9.73
C SER A 376 -37.63 2.91 -8.94
N SER A 377 -38.56 1.95 -8.88
CA SER A 377 -38.33 0.62 -8.28
C SER A 377 -37.59 -0.32 -9.24
N HIS A 378 -37.47 0.02 -10.52
CA HIS A 378 -36.72 -0.74 -11.51
C HIS A 378 -35.22 -0.61 -11.27
N VAL A 379 -34.47 -1.70 -11.42
CA VAL A 379 -33.00 -1.65 -11.42
C VAL A 379 -32.52 -0.90 -12.67
N PRO A 380 -31.84 0.24 -12.54
CA PRO A 380 -31.42 1.01 -13.70
C PRO A 380 -30.19 0.40 -14.38
N THR A 381 -30.08 0.68 -15.68
CA THR A 381 -28.80 0.65 -16.42
C THR A 381 -27.90 1.78 -15.92
N LEU A 382 -26.58 1.61 -16.01
CA LEU A 382 -25.64 2.64 -15.60
C LEU A 382 -25.87 3.95 -16.36
N GLY A 383 -26.17 3.88 -17.65
CA GLY A 383 -26.45 5.05 -18.50
C GLY A 383 -27.63 5.90 -18.03
N GLU A 384 -28.68 5.29 -17.47
CA GLU A 384 -29.86 6.01 -16.96
C GLU A 384 -29.58 6.85 -15.72
N VAL A 385 -28.53 6.49 -14.96
CA VAL A 385 -28.24 7.02 -13.63
C VAL A 385 -26.87 7.67 -13.47
N ARG A 386 -26.08 7.78 -14.55
CA ARG A 386 -24.89 8.64 -14.52
C ARG A 386 -25.27 10.07 -14.13
N GLY A 387 -24.52 10.65 -13.20
CA GLY A 387 -24.82 11.96 -12.61
C GLY A 387 -25.96 11.96 -11.58
N LYS A 388 -26.51 10.80 -11.19
CA LYS A 388 -27.67 10.68 -10.28
C LYS A 388 -27.40 9.81 -9.06
N ILE A 389 -28.31 9.91 -8.09
CA ILE A 389 -28.37 9.10 -6.88
C ILE A 389 -29.57 8.14 -6.98
N VAL A 390 -29.31 6.84 -6.98
CA VAL A 390 -30.32 5.79 -6.85
C VAL A 390 -30.75 5.68 -5.40
N LEU A 391 -32.03 5.93 -5.12
CA LEU A 391 -32.57 5.91 -3.77
C LEU A 391 -33.11 4.52 -3.38
N LEU A 392 -32.60 3.98 -2.26
CA LEU A 392 -33.17 2.82 -1.58
C LEU A 392 -33.68 3.28 -0.20
N ARG A 393 -34.94 3.01 0.15
CA ARG A 393 -35.52 3.50 1.43
C ARG A 393 -35.85 2.38 2.39
N ARG A 394 -35.47 2.55 3.66
CA ARG A 394 -35.82 1.68 4.80
C ARG A 394 -36.70 2.41 5.84
N PHE A 395 -37.52 3.35 5.39
CA PHE A 395 -38.49 4.07 6.21
C PHE A 395 -39.86 4.08 5.52
N GLY A 396 -40.93 4.22 6.29
CA GLY A 396 -42.30 4.31 5.77
C GLY A 396 -42.62 5.71 5.26
N LEU A 397 -43.57 5.82 4.32
CA LEU A 397 -44.03 7.12 3.85
C LEU A 397 -45.21 7.60 4.69
N ALA A 398 -45.10 8.80 5.25
CA ALA A 398 -46.14 9.40 6.10
C ALA A 398 -46.23 10.92 5.95
N GLY A 399 -47.35 11.49 6.38
CA GLY A 399 -47.61 12.93 6.32
C GLY A 399 -48.01 13.43 4.93
N ASN A 400 -48.12 14.75 4.80
CA ASN A 400 -48.65 15.40 3.60
C ASN A 400 -47.72 15.31 2.37
N SER A 401 -46.43 15.11 2.59
CA SER A 401 -45.44 15.03 1.49
C SER A 401 -45.36 13.64 0.84
N ALA A 402 -46.01 12.62 1.41
CA ALA A 402 -45.90 11.23 0.96
C ALA A 402 -46.31 11.01 -0.51
N SER A 403 -47.27 11.78 -1.03
CA SER A 403 -47.74 11.68 -2.41
C SER A 403 -47.06 12.62 -3.39
N GLY A 404 -46.09 13.44 -2.94
CA GLY A 404 -45.44 14.47 -3.77
C GLY A 404 -44.43 13.92 -4.77
N HIS A 405 -43.89 12.72 -4.52
CA HIS A 405 -42.81 12.12 -5.30
C HIS A 405 -42.98 10.61 -5.46
N THR A 406 -42.19 10.04 -6.37
CA THR A 406 -41.77 8.64 -6.34
C THR A 406 -40.59 8.49 -5.36
N TRP A 407 -40.51 7.37 -4.65
CA TRP A 407 -39.67 7.25 -3.44
C TRP A 407 -38.59 6.17 -3.50
N GLY A 408 -38.13 5.81 -4.69
CA GLY A 408 -37.12 4.78 -4.87
C GLY A 408 -37.63 3.39 -4.49
N LEU A 409 -36.69 2.45 -4.38
CA LEU A 409 -37.02 1.07 -4.02
C LEU A 409 -37.36 0.96 -2.54
N ASP A 410 -38.57 0.48 -2.26
CA ASP A 410 -39.07 0.24 -0.91
C ASP A 410 -38.39 -0.98 -0.26
N LEU A 411 -37.71 -0.77 0.86
CA LEU A 411 -37.09 -1.79 1.70
C LEU A 411 -37.54 -1.67 3.16
N THR A 412 -38.72 -1.10 3.45
CA THR A 412 -39.22 -0.91 4.83
C THR A 412 -39.30 -2.22 5.62
N GLU A 413 -39.56 -3.36 4.97
CA GLU A 413 -39.64 -4.69 5.62
C GLU A 413 -38.27 -5.35 5.89
N TRP A 414 -37.16 -4.67 5.60
CA TRP A 414 -35.80 -5.24 5.69
C TRP A 414 -35.52 -5.89 7.04
N ASP A 415 -35.71 -5.15 8.15
CA ASP A 415 -35.36 -5.61 9.49
C ASP A 415 -36.21 -6.80 9.95
N ASP A 416 -37.51 -6.76 9.68
CA ASP A 416 -38.43 -7.85 10.02
C ASP A 416 -38.12 -9.13 9.23
N LYS A 417 -37.78 -8.99 7.94
CA LYS A 417 -37.40 -10.14 7.11
C LYS A 417 -36.05 -10.72 7.51
N ILE A 418 -35.05 -9.88 7.76
CA ILE A 418 -33.73 -10.34 8.25
C ILE A 418 -33.88 -11.04 9.61
N LYS A 419 -34.69 -10.48 10.51
CA LYS A 419 -34.99 -11.09 11.81
C LYS A 419 -35.71 -12.43 11.67
N ALA A 420 -36.67 -12.55 10.75
CA ALA A 420 -37.37 -13.81 10.48
C ALA A 420 -36.49 -14.86 9.79
N HIS A 421 -35.45 -14.43 9.06
CA HIS A 421 -34.47 -15.28 8.37
C HIS A 421 -33.25 -15.64 9.24
N SER A 422 -33.36 -15.53 10.57
CA SER A 422 -32.21 -15.62 11.49
C SER A 422 -31.48 -16.96 11.49
N ASP A 423 -32.16 -18.03 11.07
CA ASP A 423 -31.73 -19.44 11.21
C ASP A 423 -31.13 -20.00 9.92
N SER A 424 -30.94 -19.15 8.91
CA SER A 424 -30.33 -19.53 7.63
C SER A 424 -29.08 -18.72 7.38
N THR A 425 -28.00 -19.37 6.96
CA THR A 425 -26.76 -18.70 6.54
C THR A 425 -26.79 -18.20 5.09
N THR A 426 -27.97 -18.25 4.46
CA THR A 426 -28.20 -17.80 3.08
C THR A 426 -28.64 -16.36 3.03
N MET A 427 -28.54 -15.71 1.86
CA MET A 427 -29.08 -14.36 1.70
C MET A 427 -30.60 -14.34 1.84
N CYS A 428 -31.13 -13.39 2.62
CA CYS A 428 -32.56 -13.18 2.80
C CYS A 428 -33.15 -12.46 1.59
N LEU A 429 -34.27 -12.93 1.04
CA LEU A 429 -35.07 -12.16 0.08
C LEU A 429 -35.85 -11.09 0.85
N VAL A 430 -35.32 -9.85 0.87
CA VAL A 430 -35.92 -8.74 1.61
C VAL A 430 -36.97 -7.99 0.80
N GLN A 431 -36.91 -8.04 -0.54
CA GLN A 431 -37.92 -7.42 -1.40
C GLN A 431 -38.13 -8.20 -2.70
N ASP A 432 -39.38 -8.27 -3.16
CA ASP A 432 -39.81 -8.82 -4.46
C ASP A 432 -40.85 -7.86 -5.07
N ALA A 433 -40.34 -6.74 -5.59
CA ALA A 433 -41.14 -5.67 -6.19
C ALA A 433 -41.40 -5.98 -7.67
N ARG A 434 -42.67 -5.95 -8.08
CA ARG A 434 -43.09 -6.20 -9.45
C ARG A 434 -44.21 -5.25 -9.83
N GLY A 435 -44.21 -4.79 -11.06
CA GLY A 435 -45.24 -3.88 -11.52
C GLY A 435 -44.92 -3.30 -12.89
N PHE A 436 -45.56 -2.17 -13.18
CA PHE A 436 -45.42 -1.42 -14.41
C PHE A 436 -45.09 0.02 -14.05
N GLU A 437 -43.93 0.50 -14.46
CA GLU A 437 -43.47 1.88 -14.23
C GLU A 437 -43.17 2.55 -15.57
N ALA A 438 -43.32 3.88 -15.65
CA ALA A 438 -43.02 4.61 -16.86
C ALA A 438 -41.52 4.50 -17.19
N ALA A 439 -41.18 4.10 -18.41
CA ALA A 439 -39.82 4.03 -18.91
C ALA A 439 -39.54 5.16 -19.91
N GLY A 440 -38.37 5.79 -19.77
CA GLY A 440 -37.91 6.85 -20.66
C GLY A 440 -38.82 8.08 -20.74
N GLU A 441 -38.59 8.93 -21.74
CA GLU A 441 -39.35 10.18 -21.96
C GLU A 441 -40.73 9.95 -22.62
N THR A 442 -40.99 8.74 -23.14
CA THR A 442 -42.25 8.43 -23.85
C THR A 442 -43.41 8.20 -22.89
N GLY A 443 -43.13 7.90 -21.62
CA GLY A 443 -44.13 7.66 -20.57
C GLY A 443 -44.84 6.30 -20.69
N ASP A 444 -44.37 5.43 -21.59
CA ASP A 444 -44.90 4.07 -21.73
C ASP A 444 -44.55 3.26 -20.48
N LYS A 445 -45.53 2.56 -19.92
CA LYS A 445 -45.31 1.73 -18.74
C LYS A 445 -44.64 0.42 -19.13
N GLU A 446 -43.40 0.21 -18.69
CA GLU A 446 -42.68 -1.05 -18.85
C GLU A 446 -42.82 -1.94 -17.61
N PRO A 447 -42.99 -3.25 -17.80
CA PRO A 447 -43.06 -4.18 -16.69
C PRO A 447 -41.68 -4.47 -16.11
N TYR A 448 -41.57 -4.50 -14.79
CA TYR A 448 -40.32 -4.77 -14.07
C TYR A 448 -40.50 -5.84 -13.00
N CYS A 449 -39.39 -6.50 -12.65
CA CYS A 449 -39.27 -7.32 -11.45
C CYS A 449 -37.91 -7.06 -10.81
N THR A 450 -37.93 -6.44 -9.64
CA THR A 450 -36.76 -6.14 -8.83
C THR A 450 -36.82 -6.95 -7.55
N LYS A 451 -35.81 -7.79 -7.35
CA LYS A 451 -35.58 -8.51 -6.10
C LYS A 451 -34.39 -7.92 -5.37
N VAL A 452 -34.46 -7.93 -4.05
CA VAL A 452 -33.31 -7.58 -3.20
C VAL A 452 -33.03 -8.75 -2.28
N TYR A 453 -31.80 -9.23 -2.36
CA TYR A 453 -31.23 -10.23 -1.48
C TYR A 453 -30.20 -9.57 -0.58
N ALA A 454 -30.29 -9.84 0.71
CA ALA A 454 -29.41 -9.22 1.70
C ALA A 454 -28.86 -10.24 2.70
N GLN A 455 -27.59 -10.08 3.05
CA GLN A 455 -27.00 -10.62 4.26
C GLN A 455 -26.74 -9.44 5.19
N ASP A 456 -27.34 -9.48 6.38
CA ASP A 456 -27.21 -8.41 7.39
C ASP A 456 -27.19 -8.98 8.81
N LYS A 457 -26.37 -10.02 9.02
CA LYS A 457 -26.20 -10.65 10.34
C LYS A 457 -25.17 -9.87 11.17
N TYR A 458 -25.49 -8.65 11.57
CA TYR A 458 -24.54 -7.70 12.19
C TYR A 458 -24.17 -8.02 13.65
N LYS A 459 -24.93 -8.87 14.36
CA LYS A 459 -24.68 -9.20 15.78
C LYS A 459 -23.58 -10.25 16.03
N LEU A 460 -22.85 -10.65 14.98
CA LEU A 460 -21.80 -11.67 15.07
C LEU A 460 -20.45 -11.06 15.45
N THR A 461 -19.51 -11.91 15.86
CA THR A 461 -18.09 -11.56 15.85
C THR A 461 -17.58 -11.51 14.41
N GLY A 462 -16.47 -10.79 14.16
CA GLY A 462 -15.82 -10.82 12.85
C GLY A 462 -15.50 -12.24 12.36
N THR A 463 -15.06 -13.14 13.27
CA THR A 463 -14.77 -14.55 12.93
C THR A 463 -16.03 -15.33 12.56
N ASP A 464 -17.11 -15.20 13.32
CA ASP A 464 -18.36 -15.93 13.04
C ASP A 464 -19.04 -15.41 11.76
N LYS A 465 -18.80 -14.14 11.42
CA LYS A 465 -19.33 -13.49 10.22
C LYS A 465 -18.75 -14.04 8.93
N LEU A 466 -17.51 -14.56 8.93
CA LEU A 466 -16.80 -14.98 7.70
C LEU A 466 -17.61 -15.95 6.83
N SER A 467 -18.22 -16.97 7.45
CA SER A 467 -19.04 -17.95 6.73
C SER A 467 -20.27 -17.33 6.05
N TRP A 468 -20.84 -16.29 6.65
CA TRP A 468 -21.99 -15.58 6.07
C TRP A 468 -21.57 -14.72 4.89
N VAL A 469 -20.43 -14.05 5.00
CA VAL A 469 -19.84 -13.25 3.91
C VAL A 469 -19.53 -14.15 2.72
N ASP A 470 -18.87 -15.28 2.94
CA ASP A 470 -18.52 -16.23 1.88
C ASP A 470 -19.75 -16.85 1.21
N ASN A 471 -20.79 -17.19 1.99
CA ASN A 471 -22.04 -17.69 1.44
C ASN A 471 -22.74 -16.64 0.57
N ALA A 472 -22.78 -15.38 1.01
CA ALA A 472 -23.36 -14.29 0.22
C ALA A 472 -22.58 -14.02 -1.09
N LEU A 473 -21.24 -14.09 -1.06
CA LEU A 473 -20.40 -14.00 -2.27
C LEU A 473 -20.70 -15.16 -3.24
N LYS A 474 -20.76 -16.38 -2.72
CA LYS A 474 -21.06 -17.59 -3.50
C LYS A 474 -22.48 -17.56 -4.08
N GLU A 475 -23.47 -17.17 -3.30
CA GLU A 475 -24.86 -17.08 -3.74
C GLU A 475 -25.05 -15.99 -4.80
N THR A 476 -24.37 -14.85 -4.65
CA THR A 476 -24.43 -13.76 -5.62
C THR A 476 -23.82 -14.18 -6.96
N THR A 477 -22.62 -14.75 -6.95
CA THR A 477 -21.95 -15.23 -8.18
C THR A 477 -22.66 -16.43 -8.83
N GLY A 478 -23.37 -17.24 -8.02
CA GLY A 478 -24.18 -18.36 -8.48
C GLY A 478 -25.62 -18.00 -8.89
N ARG A 479 -26.05 -16.75 -8.68
CA ARG A 479 -27.44 -16.36 -8.89
C ARG A 479 -27.78 -16.36 -10.38
N THR A 480 -28.80 -17.12 -10.75
CA THR A 480 -29.40 -17.07 -12.08
C THR A 480 -30.63 -16.16 -12.05
N ARG A 481 -30.87 -15.46 -13.14
CA ARG A 481 -32.07 -14.63 -13.31
C ARG A 481 -33.11 -15.43 -14.07
N ASN A 482 -34.29 -15.54 -13.49
CA ASN A 482 -35.44 -16.20 -14.09
C ASN A 482 -36.36 -15.22 -14.81
N LYS A 483 -37.14 -15.74 -15.76
CA LYS A 483 -38.30 -15.03 -16.28
C LYS A 483 -39.48 -15.21 -15.33
N VAL A 484 -40.17 -14.11 -15.02
CA VAL A 484 -41.31 -14.09 -14.09
C VAL A 484 -42.52 -13.45 -14.77
N ASP A 485 -43.71 -13.98 -14.44
CA ASP A 485 -44.97 -13.34 -14.81
C ASP A 485 -45.16 -12.05 -13.98
N VAL A 486 -45.33 -10.93 -14.67
CA VAL A 486 -45.86 -9.68 -14.14
C VAL A 486 -47.24 -9.48 -14.74
N VAL A 487 -48.23 -9.17 -13.89
CA VAL A 487 -49.64 -9.08 -14.29
C VAL A 487 -50.02 -7.60 -14.40
N ASP A 488 -50.54 -7.19 -15.56
CA ASP A 488 -51.03 -5.82 -15.77
C ASP A 488 -52.44 -5.61 -15.19
N ASP A 489 -52.92 -4.37 -15.26
CA ASP A 489 -54.25 -3.97 -14.79
C ASP A 489 -55.38 -4.73 -15.51
N ASP A 490 -55.15 -5.18 -16.75
CA ASP A 490 -56.07 -5.97 -17.56
C ASP A 490 -55.95 -7.49 -17.33
N ARG A 491 -55.12 -7.90 -16.35
CA ARG A 491 -54.78 -9.29 -16.00
C ARG A 491 -54.01 -10.05 -17.07
N ALA A 492 -53.47 -9.38 -18.08
CA ALA A 492 -52.53 -9.98 -19.00
C ALA A 492 -51.19 -10.22 -18.30
N LYS A 493 -50.54 -11.33 -18.66
CA LYS A 493 -49.25 -11.72 -18.11
C LYS A 493 -48.14 -11.35 -19.08
N VAL A 494 -47.17 -10.58 -18.61
CA VAL A 494 -45.96 -10.24 -19.34
C VAL A 494 -44.76 -10.90 -18.68
N GLN A 495 -43.94 -11.57 -19.47
CA GLN A 495 -42.75 -12.28 -18.99
C GLN A 495 -41.55 -11.34 -18.91
N VAL A 496 -41.13 -11.01 -17.69
CA VAL A 496 -40.03 -10.08 -17.42
C VAL A 496 -38.83 -10.83 -16.89
N GLN A 497 -37.63 -10.38 -17.24
CA GLN A 497 -36.40 -10.89 -16.63
C GLN A 497 -36.24 -10.28 -15.23
N GLU A 498 -36.16 -11.11 -14.19
CA GLU A 498 -35.91 -10.57 -12.85
C GLU A 498 -34.51 -9.93 -12.77
N ARG A 499 -34.43 -8.78 -12.08
CA ARG A 499 -33.18 -8.10 -11.71
C ARG A 499 -33.00 -8.23 -10.20
N CYS A 500 -31.78 -8.44 -9.75
CA CYS A 500 -31.51 -8.89 -8.38
C CYS A 500 -30.38 -8.08 -7.74
N TRP A 501 -30.71 -7.13 -6.88
CA TRP A 501 -29.72 -6.56 -5.98
C TRP A 501 -29.25 -7.63 -4.99
N SER A 502 -27.93 -7.77 -4.85
CA SER A 502 -27.28 -8.56 -3.80
C SER A 502 -26.50 -7.61 -2.91
N ILE A 503 -26.87 -7.51 -1.64
CA ILE A 503 -26.22 -6.62 -0.67
C ILE A 503 -25.63 -7.47 0.46
N ASN A 504 -24.32 -7.42 0.60
CA ASN A 504 -23.57 -8.18 1.59
C ASN A 504 -22.96 -7.22 2.61
N TYR A 505 -23.61 -7.09 3.77
CA TYR A 505 -23.06 -6.29 4.87
C TYR A 505 -21.99 -7.09 5.60
N THR A 506 -20.74 -6.65 5.49
CA THR A 506 -19.61 -7.29 6.16
C THR A 506 -19.40 -6.74 7.58
N SER A 507 -20.11 -5.66 7.92
CA SER A 507 -20.11 -5.01 9.23
C SER A 507 -20.62 -5.93 10.36
N CYS A 508 -20.10 -5.66 11.56
CA CYS A 508 -20.38 -6.39 12.78
C CYS A 508 -20.34 -5.46 14.00
N THR A 509 -21.26 -5.62 14.95
CA THR A 509 -21.19 -4.88 16.21
C THR A 509 -20.15 -5.43 17.17
N GLY A 510 -19.93 -6.76 17.17
CA GLY A 510 -18.99 -7.46 18.08
C GLY A 510 -19.37 -7.40 19.58
N LEU A 511 -20.38 -6.63 19.96
CA LEU A 511 -20.69 -6.24 21.33
C LEU A 511 -21.01 -7.43 22.25
N SER A 512 -21.76 -8.42 21.77
CA SER A 512 -22.12 -9.61 22.57
C SER A 512 -20.93 -10.47 22.97
N HIS A 513 -19.74 -10.19 22.44
CA HIS A 513 -18.50 -10.94 22.65
C HIS A 513 -17.36 -10.06 23.18
N GLY A 514 -17.66 -8.83 23.61
CA GLY A 514 -16.66 -7.88 24.12
C GLY A 514 -15.77 -7.25 23.04
N GLY A 515 -16.17 -7.34 21.77
CA GLY A 515 -15.53 -6.66 20.65
C GLY A 515 -16.30 -5.44 20.18
N ASN A 516 -15.80 -4.82 19.12
CA ASN A 516 -16.37 -3.60 18.53
C ASN A 516 -16.28 -3.62 16.99
N PRO A 517 -16.86 -2.63 16.28
CA PRO A 517 -16.84 -2.59 14.82
C PRO A 517 -15.43 -2.64 14.25
N PHE A 518 -14.50 -1.85 14.79
CA PHE A 518 -13.11 -1.80 14.33
C PHE A 518 -12.41 -3.17 14.40
N THR A 519 -12.44 -3.81 15.58
CA THR A 519 -11.83 -5.14 15.78
C THR A 519 -12.49 -6.25 14.96
N SER A 520 -13.76 -6.09 14.61
CA SER A 520 -14.45 -7.03 13.74
C SER A 520 -14.08 -6.80 12.26
N ALA A 521 -14.04 -5.54 11.82
CA ALA A 521 -13.63 -5.14 10.48
C ALA A 521 -12.23 -5.64 10.15
N ARG A 522 -11.30 -5.59 11.11
CA ARG A 522 -9.97 -6.22 11.00
C ARG A 522 -10.01 -7.63 10.45
N VAL A 523 -10.83 -8.47 11.07
CA VAL A 523 -10.92 -9.89 10.76
C VAL A 523 -11.63 -10.09 9.42
N VAL A 524 -12.73 -9.37 9.20
CA VAL A 524 -13.56 -9.56 8.00
C VAL A 524 -12.88 -8.98 6.76
N ASN A 525 -12.26 -7.80 6.85
CA ASN A 525 -11.55 -7.19 5.74
C ASN A 525 -10.27 -7.98 5.40
N GLU A 526 -9.53 -8.49 6.40
CA GLU A 526 -8.41 -9.42 6.15
C GLU A 526 -8.86 -10.68 5.41
N HIS A 527 -10.03 -11.22 5.77
CA HIS A 527 -10.61 -12.37 5.10
C HIS A 527 -11.03 -12.04 3.66
N LEU A 528 -11.65 -10.88 3.44
CA LEU A 528 -12.01 -10.41 2.10
C LEU A 528 -10.78 -10.29 1.20
N TYR A 529 -9.69 -9.67 1.67
CA TYR A 529 -8.46 -9.55 0.91
C TYR A 529 -7.88 -10.90 0.44
N LYS A 530 -8.03 -11.94 1.27
CA LYS A 530 -7.60 -13.30 0.96
C LYS A 530 -8.63 -14.11 0.18
N SER A 531 -9.84 -13.57 0.00
CA SER A 531 -10.93 -14.26 -0.67
C SER A 531 -10.66 -14.34 -2.17
N PRO A 532 -10.80 -15.51 -2.82
CA PRO A 532 -10.64 -15.63 -4.27
C PRO A 532 -11.70 -14.85 -5.06
N TYR A 533 -12.81 -14.44 -4.43
CA TYR A 533 -13.80 -13.56 -5.04
C TYR A 533 -13.36 -12.10 -5.12
N ILE A 534 -12.44 -11.68 -4.25
CA ILE A 534 -11.90 -10.31 -4.20
C ILE A 534 -10.55 -10.27 -4.92
N ASN A 535 -9.68 -11.23 -4.60
CA ASN A 535 -8.38 -11.40 -5.22
C ASN A 535 -8.27 -12.77 -5.93
N PRO A 536 -8.68 -12.88 -7.21
CA PRO A 536 -8.73 -14.16 -7.92
C PRO A 536 -7.35 -14.69 -8.36
N SER A 537 -6.27 -13.90 -8.25
CA SER A 537 -4.92 -14.36 -8.59
C SER A 537 -4.41 -15.31 -7.50
N GLY A 538 -4.16 -16.59 -7.82
CA GLY A 538 -3.48 -17.52 -6.91
C GLY A 538 -4.08 -18.91 -6.78
N THR A 539 -5.03 -19.31 -7.63
CA THR A 539 -5.57 -20.68 -7.60
C THR A 539 -5.42 -21.34 -8.97
N GLU A 540 -4.70 -22.47 -9.03
CA GLU A 540 -4.47 -23.29 -10.23
C GLU A 540 -5.76 -23.85 -10.87
N ASP A 541 -6.93 -23.51 -10.34
CA ASP A 541 -8.24 -23.75 -10.92
C ASP A 541 -9.14 -22.53 -10.62
N THR A 542 -8.90 -21.37 -11.26
CA THR A 542 -9.78 -20.21 -11.07
C THR A 542 -11.16 -20.55 -11.61
N LYS A 543 -12.05 -21.00 -10.73
CA LYS A 543 -13.45 -21.28 -11.07
C LYS A 543 -14.01 -20.03 -11.74
N SER A 544 -14.69 -20.19 -12.87
CA SER A 544 -15.29 -19.08 -13.62
C SER A 544 -16.17 -18.17 -12.75
N ASP A 545 -16.71 -18.71 -11.65
CA ASP A 545 -17.52 -17.97 -10.68
C ASP A 545 -16.73 -16.89 -9.91
N TYR A 546 -15.42 -17.09 -9.68
CA TYR A 546 -14.55 -16.11 -8.99
C TYR A 546 -14.27 -14.85 -9.82
N LEU A 547 -14.67 -14.80 -11.08
CA LEU A 547 -14.56 -13.62 -11.95
C LEU A 547 -15.91 -12.91 -12.16
N LYS A 548 -17.01 -13.47 -11.65
CA LYS A 548 -18.34 -12.86 -11.77
C LYS A 548 -18.53 -11.70 -10.80
N HIS A 549 -19.53 -10.87 -11.06
CA HIS A 549 -19.88 -9.80 -10.13
C HIS A 549 -20.28 -10.35 -8.76
N ILE A 550 -19.91 -9.61 -7.71
CA ILE A 550 -20.12 -10.01 -6.30
C ILE A 550 -21.18 -9.16 -5.60
N GLY A 551 -21.87 -8.29 -6.34
CA GLY A 551 -22.90 -7.40 -5.83
C GLY A 551 -22.33 -6.24 -5.03
N ILE A 552 -23.12 -5.72 -4.10
CA ILE A 552 -22.74 -4.63 -3.20
C ILE A 552 -22.08 -5.22 -1.97
N ILE A 553 -20.86 -4.78 -1.66
CA ILE A 553 -20.13 -5.14 -0.44
C ILE A 553 -20.13 -3.91 0.47
N ALA A 554 -20.97 -3.92 1.51
CA ALA A 554 -21.08 -2.81 2.46
C ALA A 554 -20.23 -3.09 3.70
N SER A 555 -19.12 -2.39 3.84
CA SER A 555 -18.06 -2.68 4.82
C SER A 555 -17.84 -1.58 5.85
N ASP A 556 -17.35 -1.98 7.02
CA ASP A 556 -16.73 -1.08 8.00
C ASP A 556 -15.24 -0.92 7.65
N PHE A 557 -14.69 0.27 7.85
CA PHE A 557 -13.27 0.60 7.67
C PHE A 557 -12.69 0.12 6.33
N VAL A 558 -13.46 0.27 5.26
CA VAL A 558 -12.95 0.04 3.90
C VAL A 558 -11.88 1.07 3.58
N ASP A 559 -10.87 0.68 2.80
CA ASP A 559 -9.84 1.56 2.28
C ASP A 559 -9.86 1.56 0.73
N ALA A 560 -9.01 2.38 0.12
CA ALA A 560 -8.90 2.47 -1.33
C ALA A 560 -8.47 1.14 -2.00
N ALA A 561 -7.71 0.28 -1.31
CA ALA A 561 -7.21 -0.98 -1.86
C ALA A 561 -8.30 -2.05 -1.94
N LEU A 562 -9.10 -2.20 -0.87
CA LEU A 562 -10.26 -3.08 -0.86
C LEU A 562 -11.32 -2.57 -1.83
N ALA A 563 -11.61 -1.26 -1.82
CA ALA A 563 -12.55 -0.65 -2.76
C ALA A 563 -12.13 -0.91 -4.22
N ARG A 564 -10.85 -0.70 -4.55
CA ARG A 564 -10.27 -1.05 -5.86
C ARG A 564 -10.48 -2.51 -6.20
N SER A 565 -10.19 -3.40 -5.26
CA SER A 565 -10.35 -4.85 -5.46
C SER A 565 -11.78 -5.26 -5.81
N ILE A 566 -12.77 -4.51 -5.35
CA ILE A 566 -14.17 -4.72 -5.68
C ILE A 566 -14.50 -4.10 -7.05
N TYR A 567 -14.21 -2.81 -7.27
CA TYR A 567 -14.67 -2.13 -8.49
C TYR A 567 -13.92 -2.52 -9.76
N GLN A 568 -12.64 -2.93 -9.66
CA GLN A 568 -11.83 -3.29 -10.83
C GLN A 568 -12.32 -4.56 -11.52
N ARG A 569 -13.22 -5.31 -10.89
CA ARG A 569 -13.92 -6.47 -11.46
C ARG A 569 -14.93 -6.10 -12.55
N ASN A 570 -15.32 -4.82 -12.63
CA ASN A 570 -16.37 -4.37 -13.53
C ASN A 570 -15.90 -4.13 -14.96
N TYR A 571 -14.58 -3.99 -15.16
CA TYR A 571 -13.93 -3.72 -16.44
C TYR A 571 -12.60 -4.48 -16.52
N ASN A 572 -12.06 -4.65 -17.72
CA ASN A 572 -10.74 -5.25 -17.87
C ASN A 572 -9.67 -4.22 -17.47
N TYR A 573 -9.29 -4.25 -16.20
CA TYR A 573 -8.30 -3.35 -15.61
C TYR A 573 -6.99 -3.36 -16.40
N ASP A 574 -6.49 -4.55 -16.75
CA ASP A 574 -5.25 -4.66 -17.52
C ASP A 574 -5.36 -3.89 -18.84
N THR A 575 -6.40 -4.09 -19.65
CA THR A 575 -6.53 -3.34 -20.91
C THR A 575 -6.68 -1.82 -20.76
N LYS A 576 -7.01 -1.31 -19.57
CA LYS A 576 -7.21 0.12 -19.30
C LYS A 576 -6.01 0.78 -18.59
N HIS A 577 -5.35 0.06 -17.69
CA HIS A 577 -4.30 0.56 -16.80
C HIS A 577 -2.93 -0.04 -17.05
N THR A 578 -2.88 -1.19 -17.72
CA THR A 578 -1.76 -1.36 -18.63
C THR A 578 -2.03 -0.37 -19.76
N GLN A 579 -1.29 0.74 -19.76
CA GLN A 579 -0.67 1.08 -21.04
C GLN A 579 -0.15 -0.26 -21.55
N SER A 580 -0.28 -0.55 -22.85
CA SER A 580 0.83 -1.29 -23.44
C SER A 580 2.07 -0.47 -23.06
N ALA A 581 2.68 -0.76 -21.90
CA ALA A 581 4.08 -0.59 -21.67
C ALA A 581 4.59 -1.35 -22.86
N SER A 582 4.95 -0.60 -23.89
CA SER A 582 5.36 -1.15 -25.15
C SER A 582 6.54 -2.03 -24.77
N ARG A 583 6.29 -3.33 -24.59
CA ARG A 583 7.30 -4.36 -24.39
C ARG A 583 7.97 -4.36 -25.75
N CYS A 584 9.05 -3.62 -25.85
CA CYS A 584 9.86 -3.56 -27.04
C CYS A 584 11.15 -4.32 -26.75
N LEU A 585 11.63 -5.03 -27.75
CA LEU A 585 12.93 -5.67 -27.67
C LEU A 585 13.99 -4.59 -27.39
N PRO A 586 14.93 -4.87 -26.48
CA PRO A 586 16.12 -4.05 -26.35
C PRO A 586 16.90 -4.02 -27.67
N THR A 587 17.50 -2.89 -28.02
CA THR A 587 18.46 -2.80 -29.13
C THR A 587 19.77 -3.46 -28.75
N ARG A 588 20.09 -3.54 -27.44
CA ARG A 588 21.27 -4.26 -26.92
C ARG A 588 21.10 -4.62 -25.44
N MET A 589 21.70 -5.73 -25.01
CA MET A 589 21.76 -6.17 -23.61
C MET A 589 23.21 -6.34 -23.15
N ARG A 590 23.46 -6.22 -21.84
CA ARG A 590 24.78 -6.44 -21.24
C ARG A 590 24.72 -7.22 -19.93
N MET A 591 25.59 -8.21 -19.78
CA MET A 591 25.65 -9.12 -18.62
C MET A 591 27.08 -9.50 -18.24
N THR A 592 27.27 -10.11 -17.07
CA THR A 592 28.53 -10.79 -16.72
C THR A 592 28.44 -12.28 -17.08
N TYR A 593 29.56 -12.86 -17.52
CA TYR A 593 29.65 -14.28 -17.78
C TYR A 593 29.17 -15.13 -16.59
N GLY A 594 28.26 -16.06 -16.84
CA GLY A 594 27.69 -16.96 -15.84
C GLY A 594 26.48 -16.42 -15.07
N ASP A 595 26.06 -15.17 -15.32
CA ASP A 595 24.83 -14.61 -14.75
C ASP A 595 23.61 -14.99 -15.61
N SER A 596 22.41 -14.85 -15.04
CA SER A 596 21.18 -15.08 -15.78
C SER A 596 20.91 -13.95 -16.78
N LEU A 597 20.36 -14.29 -17.95
CA LEU A 597 19.90 -13.29 -18.91
C LEU A 597 18.75 -12.43 -18.36
N SER A 598 18.01 -12.93 -17.37
CA SER A 598 17.00 -12.15 -16.64
C SER A 598 17.57 -10.94 -15.91
N ASP A 599 18.84 -11.01 -15.51
CA ASP A 599 19.52 -9.98 -14.70
C ASP A 599 20.35 -9.03 -15.57
N ALA A 600 20.31 -9.22 -16.89
CA ALA A 600 21.06 -8.41 -17.83
C ALA A 600 20.54 -6.97 -17.87
N SER A 601 21.47 -6.02 -17.89
CA SER A 601 21.15 -4.62 -18.13
C SER A 601 20.70 -4.40 -19.57
N LEU A 602 19.67 -3.58 -19.76
CA LEU A 602 19.11 -3.24 -21.07
C LEU A 602 19.61 -1.85 -21.49
N GLN A 603 20.13 -1.69 -22.71
CA GLN A 603 20.50 -0.37 -23.24
C GLN A 603 19.27 0.52 -23.48
N ASP A 604 18.19 -0.10 -23.94
CA ASP A 604 16.85 0.40 -24.20
C ASP A 604 15.88 -0.79 -24.16
N GLY A 605 14.57 -0.58 -24.18
CA GLY A 605 13.59 -1.66 -23.91
C GLY A 605 12.97 -1.57 -22.52
N LYS A 606 11.84 -2.25 -22.31
CA LYS A 606 11.08 -2.18 -21.06
C LYS A 606 10.58 -3.56 -20.65
N THR A 607 10.92 -3.96 -19.43
CA THR A 607 10.23 -5.04 -18.71
C THR A 607 9.04 -4.47 -17.94
N VAL A 608 8.07 -5.31 -17.63
CA VAL A 608 6.87 -4.97 -16.86
C VAL A 608 6.80 -5.92 -15.67
N GLY A 609 6.62 -5.40 -14.46
CA GLY A 609 6.60 -6.21 -13.25
C GLY A 609 7.88 -7.03 -13.08
N GLU A 610 7.72 -8.33 -12.78
CA GLU A 610 8.80 -9.31 -12.66
C GLU A 610 9.15 -9.98 -14.01
N GLY A 611 8.55 -9.54 -15.13
CA GLY A 611 8.80 -10.14 -16.43
C GLY A 611 10.23 -9.87 -16.94
N HIS A 612 10.80 -10.83 -17.66
CA HIS A 612 12.21 -10.82 -18.05
C HIS A 612 12.44 -11.38 -19.46
N PHE A 613 13.65 -11.19 -20.00
CA PHE A 613 14.06 -11.79 -21.27
C PHE A 613 14.84 -13.09 -21.03
N ARG A 614 14.60 -14.10 -21.87
CA ARG A 614 15.39 -15.34 -21.87
C ARG A 614 15.78 -15.76 -23.30
N LEU A 615 16.75 -16.66 -23.41
CA LEU A 615 17.14 -17.24 -24.70
C LEU A 615 16.04 -18.18 -25.21
N VAL A 616 15.72 -18.07 -26.49
CA VAL A 616 14.79 -18.99 -27.17
C VAL A 616 15.40 -20.40 -27.28
N ASP A 617 16.72 -20.46 -27.44
CA ASP A 617 17.49 -21.70 -27.49
C ASP A 617 18.61 -21.66 -26.44
N SER A 618 18.40 -22.39 -25.35
CA SER A 618 19.31 -22.49 -24.21
C SER A 618 20.59 -23.28 -24.52
N SER A 619 20.74 -23.83 -25.73
CA SER A 619 21.98 -24.51 -26.14
C SER A 619 23.08 -23.56 -26.59
N ASN A 620 22.76 -22.27 -26.79
CA ASN A 620 23.74 -21.25 -27.15
C ASN A 620 24.60 -20.88 -25.92
N ALA A 621 25.91 -21.08 -26.02
CA ALA A 621 26.84 -20.70 -24.97
C ALA A 621 27.03 -19.18 -24.94
N LEU A 622 26.62 -18.55 -23.82
CA LEU A 622 26.90 -17.15 -23.53
C LEU A 622 28.28 -17.02 -22.89
N ASN A 623 29.32 -16.89 -23.72
CA ASN A 623 30.70 -16.71 -23.29
C ASN A 623 31.27 -15.37 -23.79
N VAL A 624 32.44 -14.97 -23.28
CA VAL A 624 33.02 -13.65 -23.59
C VAL A 624 33.42 -13.52 -25.06
N GLU A 625 33.75 -14.61 -25.74
CA GLU A 625 34.03 -14.59 -27.19
C GLU A 625 32.78 -14.26 -28.03
N ALA A 626 31.60 -14.64 -27.54
CA ALA A 626 30.34 -14.37 -28.22
C ALA A 626 29.80 -12.95 -27.93
N SER A 627 30.48 -12.18 -27.08
CA SER A 627 30.13 -10.79 -26.74
C SER A 627 29.96 -9.93 -28.01
N GLY A 628 28.85 -9.20 -28.07
CA GLY A 628 28.44 -8.37 -29.22
C GLY A 628 27.70 -9.13 -30.33
N SER A 629 27.61 -10.46 -30.26
CA SER A 629 26.81 -11.26 -31.20
C SER A 629 25.32 -11.17 -30.91
N ALA A 630 24.48 -11.31 -31.94
CA ALA A 630 23.03 -11.26 -31.80
C ALA A 630 22.43 -12.63 -31.47
N PHE A 631 21.64 -12.71 -30.40
CA PHE A 631 20.98 -13.92 -29.92
C PHE A 631 19.47 -13.82 -30.02
N ALA A 632 18.81 -14.94 -30.32
CA ALA A 632 17.36 -15.02 -30.30
C ALA A 632 16.86 -15.03 -28.85
N ILE A 633 16.14 -13.97 -28.47
CA ILE A 633 15.53 -13.82 -27.15
C ILE A 633 14.01 -13.73 -27.27
N GLU A 634 13.33 -14.12 -26.19
CA GLU A 634 11.89 -13.94 -26.02
C GLU A 634 11.59 -13.28 -24.67
N TYR A 635 10.49 -12.52 -24.61
CA TYR A 635 10.00 -11.92 -23.38
C TYR A 635 8.99 -12.82 -22.68
N VAL A 636 9.28 -13.08 -21.40
CA VAL A 636 8.45 -13.84 -20.47
C VAL A 636 7.82 -12.86 -19.48
N ASP A 637 6.50 -12.81 -19.49
CA ASP A 637 5.74 -12.09 -18.48
C ASP A 637 5.69 -12.91 -17.20
N VAL A 638 5.86 -12.27 -16.06
CA VAL A 638 5.75 -12.91 -14.74
C VAL A 638 4.66 -12.18 -13.99
N ASP A 639 3.58 -12.88 -13.69
CA ASP A 639 2.47 -12.32 -12.91
C ASP A 639 2.85 -12.14 -11.44
N ALA A 640 1.99 -11.48 -10.66
CA ALA A 640 2.21 -11.21 -9.23
C ALA A 640 2.34 -12.49 -8.36
N LEU A 641 2.13 -13.67 -8.93
CA LEU A 641 2.26 -14.98 -8.26
C LEU A 641 3.52 -15.73 -8.68
N GLY A 642 4.29 -15.21 -9.64
CA GLY A 642 5.50 -15.83 -10.17
C GLY A 642 5.26 -16.76 -11.36
N ASN A 643 4.07 -16.76 -11.99
CA ASN A 643 3.82 -17.61 -13.16
C ASN A 643 4.38 -16.98 -14.44
N GLU A 644 5.15 -17.76 -15.19
CA GLU A 644 5.78 -17.36 -16.45
C GLU A 644 4.87 -17.59 -17.67
N THR A 645 4.60 -16.54 -18.46
CA THR A 645 3.89 -16.64 -19.74
C THR A 645 4.70 -16.00 -20.87
N VAL A 646 4.98 -16.76 -21.93
CA VAL A 646 5.66 -16.23 -23.13
C VAL A 646 4.69 -15.38 -23.93
N THR A 647 5.06 -14.12 -24.16
CA THR A 647 4.15 -13.08 -24.71
C THR A 647 4.14 -12.99 -26.24
N GLY A 648 4.98 -13.76 -26.92
CA GLY A 648 5.17 -13.69 -28.38
C GLY A 648 6.10 -12.55 -28.85
N LEU A 649 6.61 -11.71 -27.95
CA LEU A 649 7.66 -10.74 -28.26
C LEU A 649 9.01 -11.45 -28.33
N GLN A 650 9.53 -11.62 -29.55
CA GLN A 650 10.75 -12.37 -29.83
C GLN A 650 11.58 -11.65 -30.91
N GLY A 651 12.90 -11.71 -30.81
CA GLY A 651 13.79 -11.21 -31.85
C GLY A 651 15.26 -11.43 -31.55
N PHE A 652 16.12 -10.97 -32.46
CA PHE A 652 17.57 -11.10 -32.35
C PHE A 652 18.17 -9.83 -31.74
N VAL A 653 18.82 -9.95 -30.59
CA VAL A 653 19.40 -8.82 -29.86
C VAL A 653 20.89 -9.07 -29.60
N PRO A 654 21.79 -8.11 -29.92
CA PRO A 654 23.19 -8.16 -29.51
C PRO A 654 23.36 -8.18 -27.99
N ILE A 655 24.19 -9.10 -27.46
CA ILE A 655 24.47 -9.22 -26.03
C ILE A 655 25.97 -9.00 -25.77
N ASP A 656 26.31 -7.96 -25.01
CA ASP A 656 27.67 -7.72 -24.53
C ASP A 656 27.91 -8.53 -23.24
N ILE A 657 28.93 -9.38 -23.21
CA ILE A 657 29.25 -10.28 -22.09
C ILE A 657 30.59 -9.88 -21.49
N ASP A 658 30.56 -9.40 -20.26
CA ASP A 658 31.75 -9.03 -19.48
C ASP A 658 32.38 -10.26 -18.81
N ARG A 659 33.71 -10.22 -18.63
CA ARG A 659 34.44 -11.27 -17.91
C ARG A 659 34.06 -11.30 -16.43
N ARG A 660 33.88 -12.49 -15.87
CA ARG A 660 33.62 -12.66 -14.43
C ARG A 660 34.90 -12.52 -13.61
N ALA A 661 34.85 -11.73 -12.54
CA ALA A 661 35.98 -11.59 -11.63
C ALA A 661 36.16 -12.85 -10.77
N VAL A 662 37.42 -13.29 -10.58
CA VAL A 662 37.77 -14.38 -9.67
C VAL A 662 38.87 -13.96 -8.70
N THR A 663 38.77 -14.47 -7.47
CA THR A 663 39.73 -14.20 -6.39
C THR A 663 40.47 -15.48 -6.02
N PRO A 664 41.82 -15.49 -6.02
CA PRO A 664 42.58 -16.67 -5.66
C PRO A 664 42.71 -16.86 -4.15
N HIS A 665 42.61 -18.11 -3.69
CA HIS A 665 42.88 -18.53 -2.32
C HIS A 665 43.94 -19.62 -2.31
N PHE A 666 45.01 -19.40 -1.56
CA PHE A 666 46.16 -20.31 -1.55
C PHE A 666 46.02 -21.41 -0.50
N GLU A 667 46.30 -22.63 -0.92
CA GLU A 667 46.29 -23.84 -0.10
C GLU A 667 47.67 -24.49 -0.11
N GLY A 668 48.02 -25.20 0.98
CA GLY A 668 49.29 -25.94 1.06
C GLY A 668 50.53 -25.10 1.38
N LEU A 669 50.36 -23.91 1.97
CA LEU A 669 51.47 -23.01 2.35
C LEU A 669 52.25 -23.47 3.59
N GLU A 670 51.83 -24.54 4.27
CA GLU A 670 52.43 -25.04 5.52
C GLU A 670 53.24 -26.33 5.33
N GLY A 671 54.23 -26.56 6.21
CA GLY A 671 54.96 -27.83 6.28
C GLY A 671 55.93 -28.09 5.11
N LEU A 672 56.33 -27.05 4.39
CA LEU A 672 57.21 -27.12 3.21
C LEU A 672 58.68 -27.26 3.62
N LYS A 673 59.43 -28.15 2.95
CA LYS A 673 60.84 -28.44 3.27
C LYS A 673 61.74 -28.28 2.04
N ALA A 674 62.96 -27.80 2.28
CA ALA A 674 63.99 -27.66 1.26
C ALA A 674 64.32 -29.03 0.64
N GLY A 675 64.42 -29.08 -0.69
CA GLY A 675 64.67 -30.32 -1.44
C GLY A 675 63.43 -31.16 -1.78
N GLU A 676 62.25 -30.80 -1.28
CA GLU A 676 60.96 -31.33 -1.78
C GLU A 676 60.43 -30.47 -2.93
N ASP A 677 59.52 -31.02 -3.74
CA ASP A 677 58.82 -30.24 -4.76
C ASP A 677 57.75 -29.34 -4.13
N VAL A 678 58.20 -28.16 -3.68
CA VAL A 678 57.35 -27.13 -3.07
C VAL A 678 56.26 -26.65 -4.03
N ARG A 679 56.54 -26.58 -5.33
CA ARG A 679 55.58 -26.07 -6.34
C ARG A 679 54.41 -27.03 -6.51
N ALA A 680 54.64 -28.34 -6.37
CA ALA A 680 53.59 -29.34 -6.46
C ALA A 680 52.66 -29.40 -5.22
N LYS A 681 53.04 -28.76 -4.11
CA LYS A 681 52.25 -28.76 -2.85
C LYS A 681 51.36 -27.54 -2.69
N ILE A 682 51.67 -26.46 -3.39
CA ILE A 682 50.93 -25.20 -3.30
C ILE A 682 49.94 -25.15 -4.46
N ALA A 683 48.67 -24.92 -4.14
CA ALA A 683 47.61 -24.69 -5.11
C ALA A 683 46.90 -23.37 -4.82
N ALA A 684 46.25 -22.80 -5.83
CA ALA A 684 45.29 -21.72 -5.61
C ALA A 684 43.92 -22.13 -6.11
N SER A 685 42.94 -22.18 -5.21
CA SER A 685 41.53 -22.28 -5.55
C SER A 685 41.02 -20.90 -6.01
N LEU A 686 40.11 -20.87 -6.97
CA LEU A 686 39.57 -19.64 -7.55
C LEU A 686 38.12 -19.45 -7.08
N GLU A 687 37.91 -18.53 -6.14
CA GLU A 687 36.58 -18.14 -5.68
C GLU A 687 35.88 -17.32 -6.77
N GLY A 688 34.61 -17.63 -7.02
CA GLY A 688 33.79 -17.03 -8.09
C GLY A 688 33.83 -17.78 -9.42
N LYS A 689 34.69 -18.80 -9.57
CA LYS A 689 34.71 -19.68 -10.76
C LYS A 689 33.45 -20.55 -10.80
N LEU A 690 32.83 -20.70 -11.98
CA LEU A 690 31.74 -21.65 -12.18
C LEU A 690 32.22 -23.10 -12.00
N GLU A 691 31.38 -23.93 -11.40
CA GLU A 691 31.72 -25.31 -11.01
C GLU A 691 32.08 -26.19 -12.22
N THR A 692 31.41 -25.98 -13.36
CA THR A 692 31.62 -26.75 -14.60
C THR A 692 32.79 -26.26 -15.46
N ASP A 693 33.40 -25.13 -15.11
CA ASP A 693 34.42 -24.50 -15.94
C ASP A 693 35.83 -25.00 -15.63
N ALA A 694 36.51 -25.47 -16.69
CA ALA A 694 37.92 -25.80 -16.67
C ALA A 694 38.77 -24.52 -16.72
N CYS A 695 39.04 -23.96 -15.53
CA CYS A 695 39.93 -22.82 -15.33
C CYS A 695 40.73 -23.01 -14.03
N THR A 696 42.05 -22.82 -14.10
CA THR A 696 42.99 -22.93 -12.98
C THR A 696 43.94 -21.74 -12.93
N ALA A 697 44.46 -21.45 -11.74
CA ALA A 697 45.44 -20.39 -11.55
C ALA A 697 46.82 -20.80 -12.06
N GLN A 698 47.49 -19.92 -12.81
CA GLN A 698 48.91 -20.05 -13.11
C GLN A 698 49.71 -19.40 -11.98
N LEU A 699 50.47 -20.22 -11.23
CA LEU A 699 51.23 -19.75 -10.09
C LEU A 699 52.62 -19.26 -10.50
N GLU A 700 53.02 -18.10 -9.99
CA GLU A 700 54.37 -17.58 -10.07
C GLU A 700 54.97 -17.48 -8.66
N PHE A 701 56.17 -18.04 -8.50
CA PHE A 701 56.91 -18.02 -7.25
C PHE A 701 57.97 -16.92 -7.29
N VAL A 702 58.10 -16.19 -6.19
CA VAL A 702 58.89 -14.97 -6.09
C VAL A 702 59.74 -15.02 -4.81
N HIS A 703 60.97 -14.53 -4.89
CA HIS A 703 61.86 -14.40 -3.73
C HIS A 703 61.29 -13.37 -2.74
N ASP A 704 61.51 -13.56 -1.45
CA ASP A 704 61.23 -12.49 -0.48
C ASP A 704 62.24 -11.34 -0.62
N ALA A 705 61.72 -10.12 -0.66
CA ALA A 705 62.50 -8.89 -0.67
C ALA A 705 62.11 -8.03 0.55
N ASN A 706 62.61 -8.41 1.73
CA ASN A 706 62.36 -7.72 3.00
C ASN A 706 60.88 -7.70 3.42
N GLY A 707 60.21 -8.85 3.35
CA GLY A 707 58.80 -8.98 3.76
C GLY A 707 57.79 -8.56 2.69
N ALA A 708 58.19 -8.51 1.42
CA ALA A 708 57.33 -8.26 0.28
C ALA A 708 57.77 -9.12 -0.93
N PRO A 709 56.88 -9.36 -1.92
CA PRO A 709 57.24 -10.05 -3.16
C PRO A 709 58.37 -9.36 -3.93
N GLY A 710 59.45 -10.09 -4.18
CA GLY A 710 60.63 -9.64 -4.92
C GLY A 710 60.69 -10.18 -6.35
N THR A 711 61.87 -10.62 -6.78
CA THR A 711 62.12 -11.11 -8.14
C THR A 711 61.53 -12.51 -8.36
N ALA A 712 60.94 -12.75 -9.54
CA ALA A 712 60.43 -14.07 -9.93
C ALA A 712 61.54 -15.12 -9.95
N MET A 713 61.24 -16.31 -9.43
CA MET A 713 62.15 -17.45 -9.47
C MET A 713 62.21 -18.03 -10.88
N ALA A 714 63.38 -18.54 -11.28
CA ALA A 714 63.53 -19.20 -12.57
C ALA A 714 62.86 -20.58 -12.59
N GLU A 715 62.40 -21.00 -13.77
CA GLU A 715 61.85 -22.35 -13.97
C GLU A 715 62.91 -23.41 -13.62
N GLY A 716 62.57 -24.35 -12.73
CA GLY A 716 63.49 -25.39 -12.24
C GLY A 716 64.43 -24.97 -11.10
N GLU A 717 64.40 -23.71 -10.65
CA GLU A 717 65.16 -23.26 -9.47
C GLU A 717 64.70 -23.99 -8.20
N THR A 718 65.64 -24.51 -7.39
CA THR A 718 65.32 -25.24 -6.16
C THR A 718 65.07 -24.31 -4.98
N PHE A 719 64.08 -24.61 -4.14
CA PHE A 719 63.83 -23.86 -2.90
C PHE A 719 64.83 -24.23 -1.81
N ALA A 720 65.55 -23.23 -1.30
CA ALA A 720 66.36 -23.35 -0.10
C ALA A 720 65.52 -23.03 1.16
N ALA A 721 66.10 -23.19 2.35
CA ALA A 721 65.42 -22.76 3.57
C ALA A 721 65.30 -21.23 3.61
N GLY A 722 64.09 -20.70 3.77
CA GLY A 722 63.82 -19.26 3.72
C GLY A 722 62.34 -18.92 3.50
N THR A 723 62.03 -17.63 3.46
CA THR A 723 60.69 -17.10 3.15
C THR A 723 60.59 -16.80 1.66
N TYR A 724 59.47 -17.16 1.06
CA TYR A 724 59.14 -16.93 -0.34
C TYR A 724 57.71 -16.43 -0.46
N TRP A 725 57.36 -15.93 -1.64
CA TRP A 725 56.00 -15.53 -1.99
C TRP A 725 55.50 -16.34 -3.17
N VAL A 726 54.19 -16.51 -3.26
CA VAL A 726 53.50 -17.06 -4.43
C VAL A 726 52.37 -16.10 -4.80
N ARG A 727 52.16 -15.89 -6.10
CA ARG A 727 51.05 -15.10 -6.63
C ARG A 727 50.46 -15.76 -7.88
N VAL A 728 49.26 -15.32 -8.27
CA VAL A 728 48.65 -15.76 -9.53
C VAL A 728 49.06 -14.80 -10.64
N ASN A 729 49.73 -15.33 -11.68
CA ASN A 729 50.24 -14.55 -12.83
C ASN A 729 49.46 -14.81 -14.13
N GLY A 730 48.28 -15.41 -14.01
CA GLY A 730 47.43 -15.72 -15.14
C GLY A 730 46.43 -16.82 -14.80
N LEU A 731 45.54 -17.08 -15.75
CA LEU A 731 44.57 -18.17 -15.69
C LEU A 731 44.84 -19.11 -16.88
N LEU A 732 44.71 -20.42 -16.64
CA LEU A 732 44.89 -21.46 -17.63
C LEU A 732 43.62 -22.30 -17.77
N GLY A 733 43.41 -22.87 -18.96
CA GLY A 733 42.27 -23.73 -19.27
C GLY A 733 41.30 -23.13 -20.27
N ASP A 734 40.40 -23.97 -20.78
CA ASP A 734 39.51 -23.64 -21.90
C ASP A 734 38.55 -22.48 -21.59
N ALA A 735 38.21 -22.28 -20.31
CA ALA A 735 37.32 -21.21 -19.89
C ALA A 735 38.06 -19.94 -19.41
N ALA A 736 39.40 -19.92 -19.39
CA ALA A 736 40.19 -18.83 -18.78
C ALA A 736 39.86 -17.44 -19.36
N GLN A 737 39.54 -17.37 -20.64
CA GLN A 737 39.17 -16.13 -21.35
C GLN A 737 37.87 -15.48 -20.86
N ASN A 738 37.01 -16.24 -20.16
CA ASN A 738 35.75 -15.75 -19.60
C ASN A 738 35.91 -15.09 -18.23
N TYR A 739 37.12 -15.12 -17.66
CA TYR A 739 37.40 -14.64 -16.32
C TYR A 739 38.45 -13.53 -16.32
N THR A 740 38.37 -12.67 -15.31
CA THR A 740 39.40 -11.68 -14.99
C THR A 740 39.85 -11.89 -13.56
N LEU A 741 41.16 -11.83 -13.32
CA LEU A 741 41.69 -11.92 -11.97
C LEU A 741 41.45 -10.60 -11.22
N ALA A 742 40.75 -10.65 -10.07
CA ALA A 742 40.45 -9.46 -9.28
C ALA A 742 41.70 -8.86 -8.61
N SER A 743 42.68 -9.71 -8.26
CA SER A 743 43.99 -9.33 -7.73
C SER A 743 45.01 -10.47 -7.92
N ASP A 744 46.30 -10.17 -7.95
CA ASP A 744 47.37 -11.19 -8.03
C ASP A 744 47.53 -12.01 -6.73
N GLY A 745 46.91 -11.55 -5.64
CA GLY A 745 46.65 -12.33 -4.43
C GLY A 745 47.90 -12.82 -3.69
N ALA A 746 49.03 -12.11 -3.75
CA ALA A 746 50.30 -12.61 -3.25
C ALA A 746 50.25 -13.10 -1.79
N ALA A 747 50.73 -14.32 -1.55
CA ALA A 747 50.80 -14.94 -0.22
C ALA A 747 52.24 -15.35 0.12
N SER A 748 52.66 -15.11 1.36
CA SER A 748 53.98 -15.52 1.85
C SER A 748 53.93 -16.94 2.44
N PHE A 749 55.03 -17.67 2.30
CA PHE A 749 55.22 -19.00 2.89
C PHE A 749 56.68 -19.24 3.28
N THR A 750 56.90 -20.21 4.17
CA THR A 750 58.25 -20.54 4.68
C THR A 750 58.65 -21.95 4.30
N VAL A 751 59.88 -22.11 3.81
CA VAL A 751 60.51 -23.40 3.53
C VAL A 751 61.52 -23.72 4.63
N ALA A 752 61.35 -24.84 5.33
CA ALA A 752 62.25 -25.28 6.40
C ALA A 752 63.46 -26.07 5.86
N ALA A 753 64.59 -26.06 6.57
CA ALA A 753 65.75 -26.87 6.20
C ALA A 753 65.44 -28.38 6.30
N SER A 754 65.92 -29.19 5.34
CA SER A 754 65.78 -30.65 5.36
C SER A 754 66.61 -31.26 6.50
N GLY A 755 65.98 -31.59 7.62
CA GLY A 755 66.66 -32.27 8.72
C GLY A 755 66.82 -33.76 8.47
N SER A 756 68.06 -34.24 8.39
CA SER A 756 68.40 -35.63 8.75
C SER A 756 68.06 -35.87 10.22
N ALA A 757 67.51 -37.03 10.54
CA ALA A 757 67.15 -37.44 11.88
C ALA A 757 68.38 -37.50 12.83
N GLY A 758 68.15 -37.11 14.10
CA GLY A 758 68.89 -37.63 15.27
C GLY A 758 69.56 -36.60 16.19
N GLY A 759 69.07 -36.48 17.43
CA GLY A 759 69.94 -36.22 18.61
C GLY A 759 69.64 -35.00 19.49
N ASN A 760 68.86 -35.23 20.55
CA ASN A 760 68.90 -34.66 21.91
C ASN A 760 69.40 -33.22 22.17
N GLY A 761 68.46 -32.37 22.63
CA GLY A 761 68.50 -31.81 23.98
C GLY A 761 68.88 -30.33 24.15
N SER A 762 67.87 -29.46 24.32
CA SER A 762 67.62 -28.67 25.55
C SER A 762 66.77 -27.41 25.32
N GLY A 763 65.56 -27.39 25.92
CA GLY A 763 64.79 -26.22 26.41
C GLY A 763 64.18 -25.30 25.34
N THR A 764 62.90 -24.96 25.31
CA THR A 764 61.79 -24.82 26.28
C THR A 764 60.53 -24.68 25.41
N GLY A 765 59.34 -25.25 25.62
CA GLY A 765 58.65 -25.85 26.75
C GLY A 765 57.17 -25.55 26.53
N SER A 766 56.44 -26.50 25.90
CA SER A 766 55.02 -26.37 25.56
C SER A 766 54.13 -27.00 26.62
N ASN A 767 53.01 -26.33 26.87
CA ASN A 767 51.64 -26.83 27.08
C ASN A 767 51.25 -27.82 28.21
N ALA A 768 50.19 -27.36 28.88
CA ALA A 768 48.93 -28.05 29.20
C ALA A 768 48.83 -28.96 30.44
N GLY A 769 47.76 -28.67 31.20
CA GLY A 769 46.95 -29.67 31.88
C GLY A 769 46.84 -29.49 33.40
N SER A 770 45.64 -29.19 33.89
CA SER A 770 44.91 -30.14 34.76
C SER A 770 43.57 -29.56 35.21
N ALA A 771 42.55 -30.40 35.13
CA ALA A 771 41.32 -30.26 35.88
C ALA A 771 41.52 -30.64 37.37
N ASP A 772 40.61 -30.08 38.18
CA ASP A 772 39.98 -30.64 39.38
C ASP A 772 40.62 -30.64 40.79
N LYS A 773 39.81 -30.03 41.69
CA LYS A 773 39.50 -30.31 43.11
C LYS A 773 40.16 -29.50 44.24
N ASN A 774 39.25 -28.82 44.95
CA ASN A 774 39.14 -28.60 46.41
C ASN A 774 40.22 -27.82 47.16
N GLY A 775 39.78 -26.80 47.90
CA GLY A 775 40.42 -26.43 49.17
C GLY A 775 40.30 -24.98 49.59
N LYS A 776 39.26 -24.68 50.38
CA LYS A 776 39.19 -23.72 51.50
C LYS A 776 40.33 -22.69 51.66
N GLY A 777 39.99 -21.41 51.77
CA GLY A 777 40.96 -20.41 52.25
C GLY A 777 40.44 -18.99 52.44
N ASN A 778 39.70 -18.79 53.52
CA ASN A 778 39.22 -17.54 54.11
C ASN A 778 40.10 -16.27 53.99
N LYS A 779 39.37 -15.15 53.84
CA LYS A 779 39.41 -13.88 54.61
C LYS A 779 40.37 -12.72 54.23
N ARG A 780 39.68 -11.57 54.07
CA ARG A 780 39.95 -10.21 54.61
C ARG A 780 41.11 -9.45 53.96
N ASP A 781 41.09 -8.13 53.80
CA ASP A 781 40.17 -7.06 54.21
C ASP A 781 40.52 -5.82 53.36
N GLN A 782 39.51 -4.98 53.11
CA GLN A 782 39.52 -3.51 53.08
C GLN A 782 40.45 -2.72 52.13
N GLY A 783 39.81 -1.83 51.36
CA GLY A 783 40.46 -0.63 50.81
C GLY A 783 39.56 0.16 49.86
N LYS A 784 38.65 0.98 50.41
CA LYS A 784 37.81 1.95 49.70
C LYS A 784 38.66 2.96 48.91
N SER A 785 38.24 3.33 47.69
CA SER A 785 37.61 4.64 47.40
C SER A 785 37.40 4.90 45.90
N SER A 786 36.22 5.47 45.58
CA SER A 786 35.88 6.41 44.49
C SER A 786 36.30 6.02 43.06
N GLY A 787 35.42 5.86 42.08
CA GLY A 787 34.16 6.53 41.84
C GLY A 787 34.17 7.01 40.38
N GLY A 788 33.15 6.66 39.59
CA GLY A 788 33.01 7.12 38.21
C GLY A 788 32.47 6.04 37.28
N LYS A 789 31.14 5.91 37.25
CA LYS A 789 30.36 4.96 36.45
C LYS A 789 30.56 5.17 34.94
N LEU A 790 30.94 4.09 34.25
CA LEU A 790 30.43 3.73 32.93
C LEU A 790 29.47 2.56 33.15
N ALA A 791 28.28 2.61 32.57
CA ALA A 791 27.40 1.45 32.50
C ALA A 791 26.96 1.24 31.05
N ASN A 792 27.24 0.03 30.61
CA ASN A 792 27.09 -0.51 29.28
C ASN A 792 25.64 -0.86 28.94
N THR A 793 25.42 -0.86 27.63
CA THR A 793 24.60 -1.78 26.84
C THR A 793 24.25 -3.09 27.55
N GLY A 794 22.96 -3.42 27.57
CA GLY A 794 22.46 -4.72 27.97
C GLY A 794 21.46 -5.24 26.94
N ASP A 795 21.97 -6.04 26.00
CA ASP A 795 21.18 -7.05 25.29
C ASP A 795 20.66 -8.08 26.31
N GLY A 796 19.43 -8.56 26.07
CA GLY A 796 18.79 -9.57 26.90
C GLY A 796 17.49 -10.07 26.29
N SER A 797 17.57 -10.70 25.12
CA SER A 797 16.49 -11.53 24.57
C SER A 797 16.29 -12.77 25.43
N GLY A 798 15.13 -12.89 26.05
CA GLY A 798 14.68 -14.09 26.76
C GLY A 798 13.25 -14.41 26.38
N VAL A 799 13.09 -15.37 25.47
CA VAL A 799 11.82 -16.00 25.10
C VAL A 799 11.22 -16.68 26.33
N ALA A 800 9.98 -16.33 26.67
CA ALA A 800 9.10 -17.18 27.46
C ALA A 800 7.65 -16.94 27.05
N ALA A 801 7.10 -17.90 26.30
CA ALA A 801 5.67 -18.08 26.15
C ALA A 801 5.04 -18.34 27.52
N GLY A 802 3.95 -17.66 27.83
CA GLY A 802 3.18 -17.88 29.04
C GLY A 802 1.73 -17.49 28.82
N LEU A 803 0.88 -18.49 28.60
CA LEU A 803 -0.55 -18.39 28.83
C LEU A 803 -0.80 -17.79 30.22
N ALA A 804 -1.64 -16.77 30.31
CA ALA A 804 -2.25 -16.37 31.56
C ALA A 804 -3.74 -16.12 31.35
N ALA A 805 -4.51 -17.16 31.66
CA ALA A 805 -5.90 -17.04 32.03
C ALA A 805 -6.02 -16.06 33.21
N ALA A 806 -6.83 -15.01 33.07
CA ALA A 806 -7.23 -14.17 34.18
C ALA A 806 -8.69 -14.47 34.52
N ALA A 807 -8.86 -14.89 35.77
CA ALA A 807 -10.09 -15.38 36.36
C ALA A 807 -11.18 -14.30 36.40
N VAL A 808 -12.38 -14.72 36.02
CA VAL A 808 -13.65 -14.05 36.29
C VAL A 808 -13.87 -14.08 37.81
N ALA A 809 -13.78 -12.92 38.46
CA ALA A 809 -14.34 -12.72 39.78
C ALA A 809 -15.77 -12.22 39.62
N THR A 810 -16.72 -13.14 39.75
CA THR A 810 -18.13 -12.86 39.97
C THR A 810 -18.34 -12.11 41.29
N THR A 811 -18.91 -10.91 41.21
CA THR A 811 -19.75 -10.35 42.28
C THR A 811 -21.07 -9.93 41.67
N VAL A 812 -22.08 -10.78 41.86
CA VAL A 812 -23.49 -10.44 41.76
C VAL A 812 -23.94 -9.97 43.14
N ALA A 813 -24.47 -8.75 43.25
CA ALA A 813 -25.64 -8.44 44.08
C ALA A 813 -25.98 -6.93 44.03
N GLY A 814 -27.25 -6.65 43.74
CA GLY A 814 -28.02 -5.74 44.60
C GLY A 814 -28.27 -4.34 44.08
N ALA A 815 -29.44 -4.17 43.47
CA ALA A 815 -30.12 -2.88 43.34
C ALA A 815 -30.26 -2.16 44.69
N ALA A 816 -30.07 -0.84 44.69
CA ALA A 816 -30.70 0.06 45.63
C ALA A 816 -30.81 1.46 45.00
N MET A 817 -32.05 1.86 44.72
CA MET A 817 -32.45 3.27 44.71
C MET A 817 -31.91 3.98 45.95
N LEU A 818 -31.42 5.20 45.81
CA LEU A 818 -31.55 6.24 46.83
C LEU A 818 -31.43 7.61 46.17
N ALA A 819 -32.57 8.32 46.19
CA ALA A 819 -32.65 9.76 46.11
C ALA A 819 -32.05 10.38 47.38
N ASN A 820 -31.32 11.49 47.25
CA ASN A 820 -31.76 12.80 47.73
C ASN A 820 -30.61 13.82 47.75
N ASP A 821 -31.00 15.03 47.33
CA ASP A 821 -30.68 16.34 47.91
C ASP A 821 -29.22 16.81 47.93
N ARG A 822 -28.94 17.81 47.08
CA ARG A 822 -28.25 19.00 47.55
C ARG A 822 -28.60 20.26 46.75
N GLU A 823 -29.52 21.00 47.35
CA GLU A 823 -29.63 22.46 47.49
C GLU A 823 -29.02 23.39 46.45
N ASP A 824 -29.94 24.10 45.80
CA ASP A 824 -29.82 25.43 45.19
C ASP A 824 -29.40 26.52 46.19
N ASN A 825 -28.58 27.45 45.70
CA ASN A 825 -28.60 28.90 45.92
C ASN A 825 -28.05 29.48 44.61
N GLY A 826 -28.72 30.30 43.79
CA GLY A 826 -29.62 31.41 44.10
C GLY A 826 -28.87 32.72 43.82
N ASP A 827 -29.17 33.37 42.69
CA ASP A 827 -29.03 34.81 42.36
C ASP A 827 -29.53 34.99 40.89
N VAL A 828 -30.79 35.35 40.61
CA VAL A 828 -31.46 36.68 40.64
C VAL A 828 -31.07 37.57 39.44
N ASP A 829 -31.98 37.71 38.46
CA ASP A 829 -32.60 38.99 38.04
C ASP A 829 -33.67 38.76 36.94
N ASP A 830 -34.92 39.13 37.30
CA ASP A 830 -36.20 39.36 36.57
C ASP A 830 -36.64 38.55 35.33
#